data_AF-A0A397STU4-F1
#
_entry.id   AF-A0A397STU4-F1
#
_cell.length_a   1.000
_cell.length_b   1.000
_cell.length_c   1.000
_cell.angle_alpha   90.00
_cell.angle_beta   90.00
_cell.angle_gamma   90.00
#
_symmetry.space_group_name_H-M   'P 1'
#
loop_
_entity.id
_entity.type
_entity.pdbx_description
1 polymer ?
#
loop_
_entity_poly.entity_id
_entity_poly.type
_entity_poly.pdbx_seq_one_letter_code
_entity_poly.pdbx_strand_id
1 'polypeptide(L)'
;MTAKLHLANCYRLGKGIDKDEKKAFDLIKNLAEKEYVDAQFQLGYYHYKGIGTEVDKSKAYEVYKITADKEYINAQFQLGYYYDNGIGTEVNKSKAYELYKVAAEKGHDDAQYNLGKCYELGKGIDKDEKKAFELIKNLAEQEYLNAQFQLGYYYDEGIGTEVNKSKAYELYKVAAEKGHDDAQYNLSKCYELGKGTDKDEKEAFELIKYLAEQEYLNAQFQLGYYYDKGIGTEVNKSKVFELYKIAAEKGHIIAQYNLSLLYQLGEGIDKDEKKAFDLMKNLAEKEYLNAQFRLGYYYDKGIGTKVNKSKAYELYKVAAEKGHDDAQYNLGLCYENGIGIKKNEAKALYWYQKSSENDIGEDKSKVFKKFEKLAKHGYVSAQNKLGYFYENGINIEKDLEKSIYWYKKSAEHGNKIAYYNLDIVNTQNNQVIHQLKLNHGLFLDWCDIRPSTKAILKDDGELNISIYDGQPTVYITTNDPITSDFFFNSHEDNDVSINFPIAEITYEGNLLESFSKYMDDENLHKLYGQLFARKTLIGGKLIIKDFNSATQTQINALKFYLYCAYNSAKYSIEIPFNNLFTLNLLPKIVTLGGIELNSHIKLVKWMNNLYQEEEKNINIISYDNLIPVSQLRKSLVDDSVNKIQPNEKLSLDEWVGDAVNNNIASWTGDFHLFQGLLFNKNYEIEISKKIAINFIKIPKVNPSDKSYLKIIKPSTNLEVSLISNNIFSFNNLSTFPSIKVNNIKSYTDYIHVLIKCERYEILLNKDNIRPTKEFEQIIEEALNSMKPLKALQNVFDEFGHLFPQRIILGRSLKNIISNLSSFNIDNINLKSPIFDSLKPYLDNLNVSYLLTPKGRIIEKSDLPNWIQNINNLEIIEFDDVIPLYKFLEAEKQNKIDDMLKNNFKILMTGITDLKDLDNNDIEYYKRINIEPSLEDENYEVFGSVISRNHSKLEEIYVNFGSYDFNGFFALIKKLEETSIDIKECYVLWMIIEKPSELLVFSPSNREFQVDCIKESIILRPDKSNYYIKTSFSLSLGNTIFVHAYYSSTNYEPNNIIKLVKWSYNYINFQIIKSTYNTYNESSNNFLTNTENTIDLDLHICVLCSDYKNLKFDKIDNKKEGKHSLDLSGYILTKDNFNESLLAEINEVGDSNYDTV
;
A
#
# COMPACT_ATOMS: atom_id res chain seq x y z
N MET A 1 36.26 6.87 -52.83
CA MET A 1 36.53 6.82 -51.38
C MET A 1 35.68 5.74 -50.72
N THR A 2 34.35 5.88 -50.72
CA THR A 2 33.37 4.89 -50.21
C THR A 2 33.59 3.49 -50.77
N ALA A 3 33.94 3.37 -52.06
CA ALA A 3 34.27 2.09 -52.69
C ALA A 3 35.48 1.36 -52.06
N LYS A 4 36.52 2.07 -51.58
CA LYS A 4 37.69 1.44 -50.94
C LYS A 4 37.38 0.99 -49.50
N LEU A 5 36.55 1.75 -48.78
CA LEU A 5 36.05 1.36 -47.45
C LEU A 5 35.14 0.12 -47.55
N HIS A 6 34.24 0.09 -48.55
CA HIS A 6 33.43 -1.09 -48.85
C HIS A 6 34.29 -2.28 -49.27
N LEU A 7 35.31 -2.08 -50.10
CA LEU A 7 36.23 -3.14 -50.49
C LEU A 7 36.97 -3.74 -49.28
N ALA A 8 37.43 -2.90 -48.34
CA ALA A 8 38.02 -3.38 -47.08
C ALA A 8 37.01 -4.22 -46.26
N ASN A 9 35.74 -3.79 -46.19
CA ASN A 9 34.68 -4.58 -45.55
C ASN A 9 34.37 -5.89 -46.28
N CYS A 10 34.41 -5.92 -47.61
CA CYS A 10 34.30 -7.14 -48.39
C CYS A 10 35.43 -8.12 -48.05
N TYR A 11 36.68 -7.64 -47.95
CA TYR A 11 37.82 -8.48 -47.56
C TYR A 11 37.70 -8.96 -46.11
N ARG A 12 37.23 -8.12 -45.20
CA ARG A 12 37.00 -8.50 -43.79
C ARG A 12 35.94 -9.59 -43.65
N LEU A 13 34.83 -9.47 -44.38
CA LEU A 13 33.66 -10.35 -44.23
C LEU A 13 33.63 -11.54 -45.21
N GLY A 14 34.51 -11.57 -46.21
CA GLY A 14 34.45 -12.57 -47.28
C GLY A 14 33.23 -12.40 -48.19
N LYS A 15 32.68 -11.19 -48.32
CA LYS A 15 31.48 -10.93 -49.12
C LYS A 15 31.84 -10.65 -50.58
N GLY A 16 31.71 -11.66 -51.43
CA GLY A 16 31.97 -11.58 -52.88
C GLY A 16 33.46 -11.67 -53.26
N ILE A 17 34.35 -11.79 -52.27
CA ILE A 17 35.79 -12.02 -52.40
C ILE A 17 36.25 -12.88 -51.21
N ASP A 18 37.40 -13.56 -51.33
CA ASP A 18 37.94 -14.35 -50.22
C ASP A 18 38.25 -13.48 -49.00
N LYS A 19 37.94 -14.02 -47.81
CA LYS A 19 38.20 -13.35 -46.54
C LYS A 19 39.71 -13.15 -46.35
N ASP A 20 40.14 -11.90 -46.21
CA ASP A 20 41.53 -11.51 -46.01
C ASP A 20 41.59 -10.29 -45.07
N GLU A 21 41.68 -10.56 -43.77
CA GLU A 21 41.68 -9.50 -42.75
C GLU A 21 42.93 -8.63 -42.81
N LYS A 22 44.06 -9.18 -43.29
CA LYS A 22 45.32 -8.43 -43.42
C LYS A 22 45.24 -7.42 -44.55
N LYS A 23 44.74 -7.81 -45.72
CA LYS A 23 44.44 -6.86 -46.80
C LYS A 23 43.39 -5.81 -46.39
N ALA A 24 42.36 -6.22 -45.63
CA ALA A 24 41.39 -5.28 -45.10
C ALA A 24 42.05 -4.24 -44.18
N PHE A 25 42.92 -4.68 -43.27
CA PHE A 25 43.68 -3.81 -42.37
C PHE A 25 44.59 -2.85 -43.15
N ASP A 26 45.37 -3.34 -44.12
CA ASP A 26 46.27 -2.51 -44.92
C ASP A 26 45.51 -1.43 -45.73
N LEU A 27 44.35 -1.78 -46.28
CA LEU A 27 43.47 -0.83 -46.96
C LEU A 27 42.92 0.25 -46.02
N ILE A 28 42.43 -0.14 -44.84
CA ILE A 28 41.94 0.80 -43.82
C ILE A 28 43.06 1.70 -43.33
N LYS A 29 44.24 1.14 -43.05
CA LYS A 29 45.43 1.88 -42.63
C LYS A 29 45.85 2.93 -43.67
N ASN A 30 45.93 2.55 -44.95
CA ASN A 30 46.27 3.49 -46.02
C ASN A 30 45.25 4.63 -46.17
N LEU A 31 43.98 4.36 -45.91
CA LEU A 31 42.93 5.38 -45.90
C LEU A 31 43.04 6.27 -44.65
N ALA A 32 43.30 5.71 -43.48
CA ALA A 32 43.49 6.45 -42.24
C ALA A 32 44.71 7.39 -42.28
N GLU A 33 45.80 6.96 -42.93
CA GLU A 33 47.01 7.78 -43.18
C GLU A 33 46.73 8.99 -44.09
N LYS A 34 45.68 8.92 -44.91
CA LYS A 34 45.17 10.05 -45.71
C LYS A 34 44.15 10.90 -44.98
N GLU A 35 44.10 10.76 -43.66
CA GLU A 35 43.25 11.51 -42.73
C GLU A 35 41.73 11.35 -42.95
N TYR A 36 41.29 10.28 -43.61
CA TYR A 36 39.87 9.97 -43.75
C TYR A 36 39.28 9.52 -42.42
N VAL A 37 38.41 10.34 -41.83
CA VAL A 37 37.86 10.18 -40.47
C VAL A 37 37.16 8.83 -40.26
N ASP A 38 36.36 8.37 -41.22
CA ASP A 38 35.71 7.04 -41.15
C ASP A 38 36.72 5.90 -41.11
N ALA A 39 37.81 6.01 -41.88
CA ALA A 39 38.87 5.01 -41.89
C ALA A 39 39.71 5.07 -40.62
N GLN A 40 39.93 6.26 -40.05
CA GLN A 40 40.59 6.41 -38.74
C GLN A 40 39.76 5.75 -37.64
N PHE A 41 38.44 5.99 -37.60
CA PHE A 41 37.55 5.31 -36.66
C PHE A 41 37.58 3.78 -36.81
N GLN A 42 37.52 3.27 -38.05
CA GLN A 42 37.60 1.83 -38.32
C GLN A 42 38.98 1.26 -37.95
N LEU A 43 40.07 2.00 -38.15
CA LEU A 43 41.41 1.57 -37.75
C LEU A 43 41.51 1.36 -36.23
N GLY A 44 40.89 2.24 -35.44
CA GLY A 44 40.77 2.07 -33.99
C GLY A 44 40.08 0.77 -33.61
N TYR A 45 38.98 0.44 -34.31
CA TYR A 45 38.25 -0.82 -34.09
C TYR A 45 39.10 -2.05 -34.47
N TYR A 46 39.87 -1.98 -35.56
CA TYR A 46 40.73 -3.08 -35.99
C TYR A 46 41.86 -3.34 -34.99
N HIS A 47 42.46 -2.29 -34.40
CA HIS A 47 43.43 -2.44 -33.31
C HIS A 47 42.80 -3.01 -32.04
N TYR A 48 41.58 -2.59 -31.70
CA TYR A 48 40.87 -3.10 -30.52
C TYR A 48 40.54 -4.59 -30.63
N LYS A 49 40.10 -5.04 -31.82
CA LYS A 49 39.72 -6.43 -32.08
C LYS A 49 40.85 -7.32 -32.59
N GLY A 50 41.97 -6.76 -33.02
CA GLY A 50 43.05 -7.51 -33.66
C GLY A 50 42.69 -8.03 -35.05
N ILE A 51 41.96 -7.24 -35.85
CA ILE A 51 41.54 -7.64 -37.21
C ILE A 51 42.69 -7.36 -38.18
N GLY A 52 43.35 -8.41 -38.69
CA GLY A 52 44.49 -8.27 -39.60
C GLY A 52 45.78 -7.71 -38.96
N THR A 53 45.77 -7.51 -37.64
CA THR A 53 46.86 -7.00 -36.80
C THR A 53 46.77 -7.65 -35.41
N GLU A 54 47.81 -7.54 -34.58
CA GLU A 54 47.70 -7.89 -33.15
C GLU A 54 46.77 -6.92 -32.40
N VAL A 55 46.12 -7.43 -31.33
CA VAL A 55 45.28 -6.62 -30.43
C VAL A 55 46.15 -5.57 -29.73
N ASP A 56 45.83 -4.31 -29.92
CA ASP A 56 46.57 -3.18 -29.35
C ASP A 56 45.58 -2.11 -28.86
N LYS A 57 45.16 -2.25 -27.60
CA LYS A 57 44.18 -1.35 -26.97
C LYS A 57 44.71 0.08 -26.81
N SER A 58 46.03 0.25 -26.66
CA SER A 58 46.66 1.57 -26.54
C SER A 58 46.68 2.30 -27.89
N LYS A 59 47.00 1.61 -29.00
CA LYS A 59 46.85 2.19 -30.34
C LYS A 59 45.39 2.52 -30.67
N ALA A 60 44.45 1.64 -30.29
CA ALA A 60 43.02 1.92 -30.46
C ALA A 60 42.60 3.20 -29.72
N TYR A 61 43.02 3.36 -28.46
CA TYR A 61 42.80 4.57 -27.67
C TYR A 61 43.34 5.82 -28.35
N GLU A 62 44.61 5.82 -28.78
CA GLU A 62 45.22 6.98 -29.45
C GLU A 62 44.50 7.34 -30.75
N VAL A 63 44.12 6.36 -31.55
CA VAL A 63 43.36 6.59 -32.79
C VAL A 63 41.98 7.18 -32.49
N TYR A 64 41.24 6.65 -31.50
CA TYR A 64 39.95 7.21 -31.11
C TYR A 64 40.07 8.62 -30.55
N LYS A 65 41.13 8.91 -29.80
CA LYS A 65 41.41 10.26 -29.30
C LYS A 65 41.63 11.26 -30.44
N ILE A 66 42.54 10.96 -31.37
CA ILE A 66 42.80 11.80 -32.55
C ILE A 66 41.53 12.00 -33.38
N THR A 67 40.72 10.96 -33.53
CA THR A 67 39.49 11.01 -34.33
C THR A 67 38.38 11.80 -33.61
N ALA A 68 38.30 11.70 -32.27
CA ALA A 68 37.36 12.46 -31.45
C ALA A 68 37.69 13.96 -31.41
N ASP A 69 38.98 14.32 -31.45
CA ASP A 69 39.45 15.72 -31.55
C ASP A 69 39.01 16.37 -32.88
N LYS A 70 38.69 15.58 -33.91
CA LYS A 70 38.05 16.03 -35.16
C LYS A 70 36.52 16.11 -35.08
N GLU A 71 35.97 16.09 -33.87
CA GLU A 71 34.55 16.16 -33.57
C GLU A 71 33.69 15.02 -34.15
N TYR A 72 34.30 13.87 -34.47
CA TYR A 72 33.58 12.72 -34.98
C TYR A 72 32.80 12.02 -33.85
N ILE A 73 31.47 12.07 -33.93
CA ILE A 73 30.55 11.69 -32.84
C ILE A 73 30.78 10.26 -32.35
N ASN A 74 30.91 9.30 -33.27
CA ASN A 74 31.16 7.90 -32.92
C ASN A 74 32.51 7.72 -32.19
N ALA A 75 33.54 8.49 -32.57
CA ALA A 75 34.83 8.46 -31.87
C ALA A 75 34.74 9.12 -30.48
N GLN A 76 33.97 10.21 -30.33
CA GLN A 76 33.73 10.85 -29.03
C GLN A 76 33.05 9.87 -28.06
N PHE A 77 31.99 9.17 -28.50
CA PHE A 77 31.35 8.12 -27.72
C PHE A 77 32.32 6.99 -27.34
N GLN A 78 33.06 6.44 -28.32
CA GLN A 78 34.01 5.35 -28.06
C GLN A 78 35.14 5.79 -27.11
N LEU A 79 35.65 7.01 -27.24
CA LEU A 79 36.64 7.54 -26.32
C LEU A 79 36.07 7.67 -24.89
N GLY A 80 34.81 8.08 -24.76
CA GLY A 80 34.09 8.09 -23.49
C GLY A 80 34.03 6.69 -22.85
N TYR A 81 33.69 5.69 -23.65
CA TYR A 81 33.68 4.28 -23.24
C TYR A 81 35.06 3.77 -22.79
N TYR A 82 36.13 4.21 -23.46
CA TYR A 82 37.51 3.84 -23.10
C TYR A 82 37.92 4.45 -21.76
N TYR A 83 37.57 5.70 -21.49
CA TYR A 83 37.81 6.31 -20.19
C TYR A 83 36.95 5.70 -19.08
N ASP A 84 35.69 5.34 -19.36
CA ASP A 84 34.82 4.69 -18.38
C ASP A 84 35.39 3.33 -17.94
N ASN A 85 35.92 2.54 -18.87
CA ASN A 85 36.37 1.18 -18.62
C ASN A 85 37.90 1.04 -18.43
N GLY A 86 38.68 2.10 -18.61
CA GLY A 86 40.14 2.05 -18.53
C GLY A 86 40.77 1.21 -19.65
N ILE A 87 40.24 1.29 -20.87
CA ILE A 87 40.73 0.51 -22.02
C ILE A 87 41.87 1.27 -22.67
N GLY A 88 43.10 0.78 -22.56
CA GLY A 88 44.28 1.44 -23.14
C GLY A 88 44.67 2.77 -22.48
N THR A 89 43.94 3.18 -21.43
CA THR A 89 44.13 4.37 -20.59
C THR A 89 43.71 4.05 -19.15
N GLU A 90 44.03 4.92 -18.18
CA GLU A 90 43.46 4.83 -16.83
C GLU A 90 41.95 5.18 -16.82
N VAL A 91 41.21 4.62 -15.86
CA VAL A 91 39.78 4.91 -15.66
C VAL A 91 39.60 6.38 -15.29
N ASN A 92 38.75 7.09 -16.04
CA ASN A 92 38.40 8.49 -15.77
C ASN A 92 36.92 8.75 -16.04
N LYS A 93 36.09 8.61 -14.99
CA LYS A 93 34.63 8.74 -15.09
C LYS A 93 34.18 10.16 -15.48
N SER A 94 34.90 11.19 -15.05
CA SER A 94 34.56 12.58 -15.37
C SER A 94 34.79 12.89 -16.85
N LYS A 95 35.91 12.46 -17.43
CA LYS A 95 36.14 12.58 -18.88
C LYS A 95 35.14 11.75 -19.70
N ALA A 96 34.77 10.57 -19.21
CA ALA A 96 33.75 9.75 -19.84
C ALA A 96 32.40 10.49 -19.88
N TYR A 97 31.98 11.08 -18.75
CA TYR A 97 30.76 11.89 -18.66
C TYR A 97 30.75 13.05 -19.68
N GLU A 98 31.82 13.84 -19.75
CA GLU A 98 31.90 14.97 -20.70
C GLU A 98 31.79 14.50 -22.16
N LEU A 99 32.47 13.41 -22.52
CA LEU A 99 32.42 12.86 -23.87
C LEU A 99 31.05 12.27 -24.23
N TYR A 100 30.41 11.57 -23.28
CA TYR A 100 29.04 11.08 -23.47
C TYR A 100 28.06 12.24 -23.62
N LYS A 101 28.19 13.31 -22.81
CA LYS A 101 27.37 14.51 -22.92
C LYS A 101 27.49 15.16 -24.29
N VAL A 102 28.72 15.40 -24.78
CA VAL A 102 28.95 16.00 -26.09
C VAL A 102 28.39 15.15 -27.23
N ALA A 103 28.57 13.82 -27.18
CA ALA A 103 28.01 12.93 -28.19
C ALA A 103 26.48 12.82 -28.11
N ALA A 104 25.91 12.86 -26.90
CA ALA A 104 24.47 12.84 -26.65
C ALA A 104 23.75 14.10 -27.17
N GLU A 105 24.34 15.28 -26.95
CA GLU A 105 23.86 16.57 -27.48
C GLU A 105 23.82 16.59 -29.02
N LYS A 106 24.68 15.79 -29.66
CA LYS A 106 24.69 15.60 -31.12
C LYS A 106 23.79 14.46 -31.61
N GLY A 107 22.97 13.87 -30.73
CA GLY A 107 21.97 12.86 -31.09
C GLY A 107 22.50 11.41 -31.16
N HIS A 108 23.60 11.07 -30.47
CA HIS A 108 24.07 9.68 -30.41
C HIS A 108 23.33 8.89 -29.33
N ASP A 109 22.49 7.93 -29.72
CA ASP A 109 21.61 7.17 -28.82
C ASP A 109 22.36 6.45 -27.68
N ASP A 110 23.43 5.70 -27.99
CA ASP A 110 24.21 5.01 -26.94
C ASP A 110 24.86 6.00 -25.96
N ALA A 111 25.19 7.22 -26.42
CA ALA A 111 25.76 8.26 -25.57
C ALA A 111 24.69 8.87 -24.66
N GLN A 112 23.46 9.07 -25.18
CA GLN A 112 22.30 9.50 -24.38
C GLN A 112 21.96 8.46 -23.31
N TYR A 113 21.98 7.16 -23.66
CA TYR A 113 21.80 6.07 -22.70
C TYR A 113 22.86 6.08 -21.60
N ASN A 114 24.15 6.17 -21.98
CA ASN A 114 25.24 6.20 -21.01
C ASN A 114 25.27 7.49 -20.17
N LEU A 115 24.81 8.62 -20.71
CA LEU A 115 24.62 9.85 -19.96
C LEU A 115 23.54 9.68 -18.89
N GLY A 116 22.42 9.02 -19.23
CA GLY A 116 21.41 8.62 -18.26
C GLY A 116 21.99 7.75 -17.13
N LYS A 117 22.81 6.75 -17.47
CA LYS A 117 23.54 5.93 -16.49
C LYS A 117 24.52 6.71 -15.63
N CYS A 118 25.13 7.78 -16.16
CA CYS A 118 26.01 8.65 -15.38
C CYS A 118 25.23 9.38 -14.29
N TYR A 119 24.05 9.92 -14.61
CA TYR A 119 23.17 10.57 -13.64
C TYR A 119 22.56 9.57 -12.63
N GLU A 120 22.17 8.36 -13.06
CA GLU A 120 21.65 7.30 -12.19
C GLU A 120 22.64 6.90 -11.09
N LEU A 121 23.90 6.70 -11.48
CA LEU A 121 24.93 6.11 -10.62
C LEU A 121 25.89 7.15 -10.02
N GLY A 122 25.78 8.42 -10.39
CA GLY A 122 26.75 9.46 -10.04
C GLY A 122 28.15 9.20 -10.63
N LYS A 123 28.23 8.68 -11.85
CA LYS A 123 29.52 8.38 -12.51
C LYS A 123 30.09 9.64 -13.17
N GLY A 124 31.08 10.25 -12.53
CA GLY A 124 31.76 11.44 -13.07
C GLY A 124 30.98 12.75 -12.92
N ILE A 125 29.79 12.69 -12.32
CA ILE A 125 28.89 13.80 -12.00
C ILE A 125 28.10 13.43 -10.73
N ASP A 126 27.48 14.40 -10.06
CA ASP A 126 26.59 14.13 -8.94
C ASP A 126 25.37 13.31 -9.38
N LYS A 127 24.93 12.40 -8.50
CA LYS A 127 23.76 11.54 -8.72
C LYS A 127 22.49 12.38 -8.83
N ASP A 128 21.73 12.18 -9.91
CA ASP A 128 20.47 12.88 -10.19
C ASP A 128 19.48 11.91 -10.88
N GLU A 129 18.71 11.20 -10.08
CA GLU A 129 17.80 10.15 -10.58
C GLU A 129 16.67 10.73 -11.44
N LYS A 130 16.22 11.96 -11.18
CA LYS A 130 15.15 12.60 -11.98
C LYS A 130 15.64 12.90 -13.40
N LYS A 131 16.85 13.47 -13.53
CA LYS A 131 17.45 13.66 -14.87
C LYS A 131 17.73 12.35 -15.58
N ALA A 132 18.18 11.33 -14.86
CA ALA A 132 18.36 9.99 -15.43
C ALA A 132 17.05 9.46 -16.00
N PHE A 133 15.95 9.56 -15.23
CA PHE A 133 14.62 9.16 -15.65
C PHE A 133 14.15 9.90 -16.90
N GLU A 134 14.26 11.23 -16.95
CA GLU A 134 13.85 12.02 -18.12
C GLU A 134 14.63 11.67 -19.39
N LEU A 135 15.95 11.53 -19.31
CA LEU A 135 16.79 11.14 -20.45
C LEU A 135 16.44 9.75 -20.98
N ILE A 136 16.33 8.77 -20.08
CA ILE A 136 15.99 7.39 -20.46
C ILE A 136 14.56 7.31 -21.00
N LYS A 137 13.61 8.05 -20.43
CA LYS A 137 12.23 8.11 -20.91
C LYS A 137 12.16 8.65 -22.34
N ASN A 138 12.81 9.78 -22.61
CA ASN A 138 12.83 10.38 -23.95
C ASN A 138 13.46 9.44 -24.99
N LEU A 139 14.52 8.71 -24.61
CA LEU A 139 15.19 7.75 -25.48
C LEU A 139 14.34 6.48 -25.71
N ALA A 140 13.59 6.04 -24.70
CA ALA A 140 12.65 4.92 -24.80
C ALA A 140 11.45 5.23 -25.71
N GLU A 141 10.97 6.50 -25.70
CA GLU A 141 9.93 7.00 -26.61
C GLU A 141 10.40 7.01 -28.08
N GLN A 142 11.71 7.04 -28.33
CA GLN A 142 12.32 6.87 -29.66
C GLN A 142 12.54 5.40 -30.04
N GLU A 143 11.92 4.48 -29.30
CA GLU A 143 12.01 3.03 -29.49
C GLU A 143 13.41 2.42 -29.32
N TYR A 144 14.34 3.12 -28.65
CA TYR A 144 15.65 2.55 -28.33
C TYR A 144 15.52 1.46 -27.27
N LEU A 145 15.82 0.22 -27.68
CA LEU A 145 15.48 -1.00 -26.96
C LEU A 145 16.04 -1.07 -25.53
N ASN A 146 17.32 -0.71 -25.34
CA ASN A 146 17.94 -0.72 -24.01
C ASN A 146 17.32 0.35 -23.09
N ALA A 147 16.85 1.47 -23.63
CA ALA A 147 16.15 2.50 -22.86
C ALA A 147 14.74 2.05 -22.47
N GLN A 148 14.03 1.32 -23.34
CA GLN A 148 12.71 0.73 -22.99
C GLN A 148 12.83 -0.22 -21.80
N PHE A 149 13.81 -1.13 -21.85
CA PHE A 149 14.13 -2.00 -20.71
C PHE A 149 14.49 -1.20 -19.45
N GLN A 150 15.38 -0.21 -19.60
CA GLN A 150 15.86 0.59 -18.47
C GLN A 150 14.75 1.45 -17.84
N LEU A 151 13.83 1.98 -18.65
CA LEU A 151 12.66 2.70 -18.17
C LEU A 151 11.72 1.77 -17.41
N GLY A 152 11.56 0.52 -17.89
CA GLY A 152 10.84 -0.52 -17.15
C GLY A 152 11.44 -0.75 -15.76
N TYR A 153 12.77 -0.84 -15.69
CA TYR A 153 13.49 -0.95 -14.41
C TYR A 153 13.32 0.28 -13.51
N TYR A 154 13.32 1.49 -14.07
CA TYR A 154 13.08 2.70 -13.28
C TYR A 154 11.68 2.76 -12.70
N TYR A 155 10.66 2.30 -13.43
CA TYR A 155 9.31 2.18 -12.88
C TYR A 155 9.18 1.04 -11.86
N ASP A 156 9.91 -0.06 -12.04
CA ASP A 156 9.93 -1.17 -11.08
C ASP A 156 10.51 -0.70 -9.73
N GLU A 157 11.66 -0.04 -9.76
CA GLU A 157 12.38 0.35 -8.53
C GLU A 157 12.02 1.75 -8.00
N GLY A 158 11.31 2.58 -8.79
CA GLY A 158 10.99 3.96 -8.42
C GLY A 158 12.19 4.91 -8.54
N ILE A 159 13.07 4.71 -9.51
CA ILE A 159 14.27 5.54 -9.72
C ILE A 159 13.87 6.80 -10.48
N GLY A 160 13.91 7.96 -9.81
CA GLY A 160 13.54 9.25 -10.41
C GLY A 160 12.05 9.44 -10.68
N THR A 161 11.21 8.47 -10.33
CA THR A 161 9.75 8.43 -10.49
C THR A 161 9.11 7.64 -9.34
N GLU A 162 7.79 7.70 -9.18
CA GLU A 162 7.07 6.78 -8.29
C GLU A 162 7.09 5.34 -8.86
N VAL A 163 7.08 4.35 -7.96
CA VAL A 163 7.01 2.92 -8.31
C VAL A 163 5.71 2.64 -9.07
N ASN A 164 5.82 2.02 -10.24
CA ASN A 164 4.68 1.61 -11.06
C ASN A 164 4.94 0.26 -11.73
N LYS A 165 4.54 -0.81 -11.05
CA LYS A 165 4.79 -2.19 -11.51
C LYS A 165 4.09 -2.52 -12.84
N SER A 166 2.90 -1.95 -13.09
CA SER A 166 2.17 -2.17 -14.35
C SER A 166 2.88 -1.53 -15.54
N LYS A 167 3.40 -0.29 -15.41
CA LYS A 167 4.23 0.32 -16.46
C LYS A 167 5.54 -0.43 -16.67
N ALA A 168 6.15 -0.91 -15.59
CA ALA A 168 7.34 -1.75 -15.69
C ALA A 168 7.07 -3.02 -16.50
N TYR A 169 5.97 -3.72 -16.19
CA TYR A 169 5.52 -4.91 -16.92
C TYR A 169 5.34 -4.64 -18.43
N GLU A 170 4.60 -3.58 -18.80
CA GLU A 170 4.37 -3.23 -20.20
C GLU A 170 5.69 -2.94 -20.94
N LEU A 171 6.61 -2.19 -20.32
CA LEU A 171 7.90 -1.88 -20.93
C LEU A 171 8.81 -3.11 -21.05
N TYR A 172 8.83 -3.98 -20.03
CA TYR A 172 9.54 -5.25 -20.12
C TYR A 172 8.96 -6.14 -21.21
N LYS A 173 7.63 -6.19 -21.34
CA LYS A 173 6.95 -6.95 -22.40
C LYS A 173 7.32 -6.46 -23.79
N VAL A 174 7.25 -5.15 -24.02
CA VAL A 174 7.63 -4.54 -25.32
C VAL A 174 9.08 -4.83 -25.67
N ALA A 175 10.01 -4.67 -24.70
CA ALA A 175 11.42 -4.96 -24.94
C ALA A 175 11.69 -6.48 -25.13
N ALA A 176 10.96 -7.32 -24.40
CA ALA A 176 11.05 -8.78 -24.50
C ALA A 176 10.57 -9.31 -25.86
N GLU A 177 9.46 -8.78 -26.39
CA GLU A 177 8.93 -9.10 -27.72
C GLU A 177 9.91 -8.72 -28.84
N LYS A 178 10.73 -7.69 -28.63
CA LYS A 178 11.82 -7.27 -29.52
C LYS A 178 13.13 -8.06 -29.31
N GLY A 179 13.14 -9.06 -28.42
CA GLY A 179 14.28 -9.96 -28.19
C GLY A 179 15.32 -9.47 -27.18
N HIS A 180 14.96 -8.57 -26.25
CA HIS A 180 15.87 -8.16 -25.19
C HIS A 180 15.91 -9.19 -24.04
N ASP A 181 17.02 -9.93 -23.90
CA ASP A 181 17.15 -11.04 -22.96
C ASP A 181 16.86 -10.66 -21.49
N ASP A 182 17.41 -9.55 -20.99
CA ASP A 182 17.15 -9.13 -19.60
C ASP A 182 15.69 -8.71 -19.39
N ALA A 183 15.02 -8.24 -20.45
CA ALA A 183 13.61 -7.87 -20.38
C ALA A 183 12.73 -9.12 -20.35
N GLN A 184 13.07 -10.15 -21.13
CA GLN A 184 12.42 -11.47 -21.06
C GLN A 184 12.58 -12.09 -19.66
N TYR A 185 13.77 -11.96 -19.06
CA TYR A 185 14.03 -12.46 -17.70
C TYR A 185 13.26 -11.67 -16.63
N ASN A 186 13.14 -10.34 -16.75
CA ASN A 186 12.32 -9.56 -15.82
C ASN A 186 10.82 -9.75 -16.05
N LEU A 187 10.39 -9.97 -17.29
CA LEU A 187 9.01 -10.32 -17.63
C LEU A 187 8.62 -11.67 -17.01
N SER A 188 9.51 -12.66 -17.01
CA SER A 188 9.25 -13.93 -16.33
C SER A 188 9.10 -13.74 -14.82
N LYS A 189 9.89 -12.85 -14.19
CA LYS A 189 9.71 -12.48 -12.78
C LYS A 189 8.40 -11.75 -12.51
N CYS A 190 7.94 -10.93 -13.47
CA CYS A 190 6.62 -10.32 -13.40
C CYS A 190 5.52 -11.37 -13.34
N TYR A 191 5.57 -12.38 -14.21
CA TYR A 191 4.64 -13.50 -14.19
C TYR A 191 4.79 -14.41 -12.96
N GLU A 192 6.02 -14.71 -12.51
CA GLU A 192 6.27 -15.52 -11.32
C GLU A 192 5.65 -14.91 -10.05
N LEU A 193 5.76 -13.59 -9.90
CA LEU A 193 5.38 -12.88 -8.67
C LEU A 193 4.06 -12.11 -8.78
N GLY A 194 3.44 -12.07 -9.96
CA GLY A 194 2.27 -11.21 -10.22
C GLY A 194 2.60 -9.71 -10.11
N LYS A 195 3.79 -9.29 -10.55
CA LYS A 195 4.21 -7.87 -10.50
C LYS A 195 3.74 -7.13 -11.75
N GLY A 196 2.70 -6.30 -11.59
CA GLY A 196 2.16 -5.48 -12.68
C GLY A 196 1.29 -6.23 -13.68
N THR A 197 1.14 -7.54 -13.50
CA THR A 197 0.31 -8.49 -14.25
C THR A 197 -0.18 -9.55 -13.28
N ASP A 198 -1.18 -10.35 -13.67
CA ASP A 198 -1.56 -11.55 -12.92
C ASP A 198 -0.37 -12.52 -12.81
N LYS A 199 -0.34 -13.24 -11.67
CA LYS A 199 0.62 -14.31 -11.46
C LYS A 199 0.33 -15.47 -12.42
N ASP A 200 1.33 -15.84 -13.21
CA ASP A 200 1.28 -16.97 -14.15
C ASP A 200 2.61 -17.73 -14.13
N GLU A 201 2.68 -18.76 -13.28
CA GLU A 201 3.90 -19.55 -13.14
C GLU A 201 4.24 -20.35 -14.40
N LYS A 202 3.24 -20.71 -15.23
CA LYS A 202 3.48 -21.47 -16.46
C LYS A 202 4.12 -20.59 -17.52
N GLU A 203 3.62 -19.38 -17.71
CA GLU A 203 4.23 -18.43 -18.66
C GLU A 203 5.63 -18.02 -18.19
N ALA A 204 5.82 -17.82 -16.87
CA ALA A 204 7.15 -17.59 -16.29
C ALA A 204 8.12 -18.75 -16.59
N PHE A 205 7.66 -19.99 -16.44
CA PHE A 205 8.44 -21.19 -16.71
C PHE A 205 8.84 -21.30 -18.19
N GLU A 206 7.91 -21.11 -19.13
CA GLU A 206 8.23 -21.20 -20.56
C GLU A 206 9.18 -20.10 -21.02
N LEU A 207 9.05 -18.86 -20.52
CA LEU A 207 10.00 -17.77 -20.81
C LEU A 207 11.41 -18.09 -20.31
N ILE A 208 11.54 -18.54 -19.05
CA ILE A 208 12.84 -18.91 -18.47
C ILE A 208 13.44 -20.12 -19.19
N LYS A 209 12.61 -21.10 -19.57
CA LYS A 209 13.06 -22.26 -20.32
C LYS A 209 13.59 -21.86 -21.70
N TYR A 210 12.87 -21.01 -22.42
CA TYR A 210 13.32 -20.47 -23.70
C TYR A 210 14.67 -19.74 -23.57
N LEU A 211 14.81 -18.82 -22.61
CA LEU A 211 16.08 -18.12 -22.35
C LEU A 211 17.23 -19.07 -21.97
N ALA A 212 16.94 -20.09 -21.16
CA ALA A 212 17.94 -21.09 -20.77
C ALA A 212 18.44 -21.91 -21.96
N GLU A 213 17.55 -22.21 -22.92
CA GLU A 213 17.88 -22.85 -24.21
C GLU A 213 18.71 -21.94 -25.11
N GLN A 214 18.55 -20.62 -25.03
CA GLN A 214 19.44 -19.61 -25.65
C GLN A 214 20.75 -19.40 -24.87
N GLU A 215 21.07 -20.30 -23.93
CA GLU A 215 22.30 -20.26 -23.13
C GLU A 215 22.44 -19.04 -22.20
N TYR A 216 21.36 -18.31 -21.92
CA TYR A 216 21.37 -17.17 -21.00
C TYR A 216 21.59 -17.66 -19.55
N LEU A 217 22.73 -17.30 -18.97
CA LEU A 217 23.25 -17.89 -17.73
C LEU A 217 22.30 -17.77 -16.53
N ASN A 218 21.69 -16.60 -16.34
CA ASN A 218 20.77 -16.37 -15.21
C ASN A 218 19.47 -17.16 -15.38
N ALA A 219 19.00 -17.38 -16.62
CA ALA A 219 17.84 -18.22 -16.87
C ALA A 219 18.15 -19.70 -16.69
N GLN A 220 19.34 -20.18 -17.03
CA GLN A 220 19.75 -21.57 -16.74
C GLN A 220 19.71 -21.85 -15.23
N PHE A 221 20.18 -20.92 -14.41
CA PHE A 221 20.05 -21.01 -12.95
C PHE A 221 18.59 -20.93 -12.50
N GLN A 222 17.82 -19.95 -13.00
CA GLN A 222 16.42 -19.76 -12.62
C GLN A 222 15.54 -20.97 -13.00
N LEU A 223 15.79 -21.60 -14.15
CA LEU A 223 15.10 -22.82 -14.57
C LEU A 223 15.37 -23.97 -13.60
N GLY A 224 16.62 -24.09 -13.12
CA GLY A 224 16.98 -25.03 -12.08
C GLY A 224 16.21 -24.77 -10.78
N TYR A 225 16.04 -23.50 -10.40
CA TYR A 225 15.22 -23.11 -9.25
C TYR A 225 13.74 -23.45 -9.45
N TYR A 226 13.18 -23.23 -10.65
CA TYR A 226 11.78 -23.60 -10.96
C TYR A 226 11.56 -25.10 -10.88
N TYR A 227 12.49 -25.93 -11.36
CA TYR A 227 12.42 -27.38 -11.16
C TYR A 227 12.62 -27.82 -9.71
N ASP A 228 13.31 -27.04 -8.86
CA ASP A 228 13.46 -27.35 -7.44
C ASP A 228 12.16 -27.07 -6.66
N LYS A 229 11.48 -25.96 -7.00
CA LYS A 229 10.26 -25.50 -6.32
C LYS A 229 8.96 -25.97 -6.95
N GLY A 230 9.00 -26.46 -8.18
CA GLY A 230 7.80 -26.81 -8.95
C GLY A 230 7.02 -25.57 -9.42
N ILE A 231 7.71 -24.48 -9.78
CA ILE A 231 7.09 -23.25 -10.26
C ILE A 231 6.78 -23.43 -11.75
N GLY A 232 5.49 -23.50 -12.10
CA GLY A 232 5.04 -23.69 -13.49
C GLY A 232 5.34 -25.07 -14.10
N THR A 233 5.96 -25.97 -13.33
CA THR A 233 6.36 -27.33 -13.72
C THR A 233 6.30 -28.26 -12.52
N GLU A 234 6.34 -29.57 -12.73
CA GLU A 234 6.58 -30.53 -11.65
C GLU A 234 8.02 -30.46 -11.12
N VAL A 235 8.21 -30.77 -9.84
CA VAL A 235 9.53 -30.84 -9.20
C VAL A 235 10.37 -31.95 -9.85
N ASN A 236 11.59 -31.62 -10.29
CA ASN A 236 12.48 -32.57 -10.95
C ASN A 236 13.94 -32.40 -10.53
N LYS A 237 14.37 -33.15 -9.51
CA LYS A 237 15.71 -33.06 -8.92
C LYS A 237 16.84 -33.40 -9.89
N SER A 238 16.63 -34.30 -10.85
CA SER A 238 17.63 -34.60 -11.89
C SER A 238 17.89 -33.39 -12.79
N LYS A 239 16.82 -32.69 -13.21
CA LYS A 239 16.95 -31.45 -13.98
C LYS A 239 17.57 -30.31 -13.17
N VAL A 240 17.26 -30.21 -11.87
CA VAL A 240 17.93 -29.24 -10.98
C VAL A 240 19.45 -29.46 -11.02
N PHE A 241 19.90 -30.71 -10.87
CA PHE A 241 21.32 -31.05 -10.93
C PHE A 241 21.95 -30.67 -12.27
N GLU A 242 21.35 -31.05 -13.39
CA GLU A 242 21.86 -30.74 -14.73
C GLU A 242 22.00 -29.23 -14.96
N LEU A 243 20.95 -28.45 -14.66
CA LEU A 243 20.92 -27.01 -14.89
C LEU A 243 21.88 -26.24 -13.98
N TYR A 244 21.93 -26.59 -12.69
CA TYR A 244 22.91 -25.99 -11.78
C TYR A 244 24.34 -26.37 -12.15
N LYS A 245 24.58 -27.58 -12.66
CA LYS A 245 25.89 -27.97 -13.18
C LYS A 245 26.30 -27.12 -14.39
N ILE A 246 25.42 -26.95 -15.37
CA ILE A 246 25.70 -26.12 -16.56
C ILE A 246 26.02 -24.67 -16.14
N ALA A 247 25.16 -24.07 -15.32
CA ALA A 247 25.37 -22.70 -14.85
C ALA A 247 26.64 -22.57 -13.99
N ALA A 248 26.95 -23.57 -13.17
CA ALA A 248 28.16 -23.60 -12.35
C ALA A 248 29.43 -23.69 -13.19
N GLU A 249 29.45 -24.51 -14.24
CA GLU A 249 30.57 -24.64 -15.18
C GLU A 249 30.85 -23.32 -15.93
N LYS A 250 29.79 -22.54 -16.22
CA LYS A 250 29.88 -21.19 -16.79
C LYS A 250 30.23 -20.09 -15.78
N GLY A 251 30.46 -20.45 -14.51
CA GLY A 251 30.95 -19.53 -13.47
C GLY A 251 29.87 -18.89 -12.59
N HIS A 252 28.60 -19.32 -12.67
CA HIS A 252 27.54 -18.77 -11.82
C HIS A 252 27.74 -19.20 -10.34
N ILE A 253 28.09 -18.22 -9.48
CA ILE A 253 28.52 -18.46 -8.09
C ILE A 253 27.44 -19.15 -7.25
N ILE A 254 26.17 -18.71 -7.38
CA ILE A 254 25.06 -19.29 -6.62
C ILE A 254 24.75 -20.73 -7.11
N ALA A 255 24.93 -20.99 -8.41
CA ALA A 255 24.75 -22.34 -8.96
C ALA A 255 25.84 -23.28 -8.46
N GLN A 256 27.11 -22.83 -8.41
CA GLN A 256 28.22 -23.59 -7.82
C GLN A 256 27.94 -23.94 -6.34
N TYR A 257 27.37 -23.00 -5.57
CA TYR A 257 27.01 -23.24 -4.17
C TYR A 257 25.89 -24.27 -4.05
N ASN A 258 24.81 -24.13 -4.82
CA ASN A 258 23.69 -25.08 -4.80
C ASN A 258 24.10 -26.46 -5.31
N LEU A 259 24.94 -26.55 -6.34
CA LEU A 259 25.50 -27.79 -6.85
C LEU A 259 26.31 -28.54 -5.78
N SER A 260 27.08 -27.81 -4.96
CA SER A 260 27.77 -28.40 -3.80
C SER A 260 26.78 -29.03 -2.81
N LEU A 261 25.64 -28.38 -2.55
CA LEU A 261 24.61 -28.92 -1.65
C LEU A 261 23.94 -30.18 -2.23
N LEU A 262 23.70 -30.22 -3.54
CA LEU A 262 23.18 -31.40 -4.22
C LEU A 262 24.13 -32.60 -4.10
N TYR A 263 25.44 -32.39 -4.32
CA TYR A 263 26.44 -33.43 -4.10
C TYR A 263 26.53 -33.88 -2.63
N GLN A 264 26.37 -32.96 -1.68
CA GLN A 264 26.37 -33.28 -0.25
C GLN A 264 25.17 -34.16 0.13
N LEU A 265 23.98 -33.87 -0.38
CA LEU A 265 22.73 -34.54 0.01
C LEU A 265 22.44 -35.78 -0.84
N GLY A 266 22.97 -35.86 -2.06
CA GLY A 266 22.61 -36.89 -3.04
C GLY A 266 21.22 -36.65 -3.65
N GLU A 267 20.82 -35.38 -3.83
CA GLU A 267 19.54 -35.03 -4.45
C GLU A 267 19.70 -34.92 -5.97
N GLY A 268 19.03 -35.79 -6.72
CA GLY A 268 19.10 -35.81 -8.19
C GLY A 268 20.40 -36.38 -8.77
N ILE A 269 21.34 -36.77 -7.90
CA ILE A 269 22.63 -37.40 -8.23
C ILE A 269 23.08 -38.25 -7.05
N ASP A 270 24.00 -39.19 -7.29
CA ASP A 270 24.65 -39.91 -6.20
C ASP A 270 25.43 -38.96 -5.27
N LYS A 271 25.31 -39.21 -3.96
CA LYS A 271 25.99 -38.45 -2.92
C LYS A 271 27.51 -38.52 -3.08
N ASP A 272 28.15 -37.36 -3.20
CA ASP A 272 29.61 -37.19 -3.34
C ASP A 272 30.08 -36.03 -2.46
N GLU A 273 30.25 -36.31 -1.17
CA GLU A 273 30.67 -35.29 -0.20
C GLU A 273 32.04 -34.70 -0.54
N LYS A 274 32.91 -35.44 -1.24
CA LYS A 274 34.25 -34.98 -1.58
C LYS A 274 34.19 -33.87 -2.64
N LYS A 275 33.38 -34.05 -3.69
CA LYS A 275 33.11 -32.98 -4.66
C LYS A 275 32.41 -31.79 -4.05
N ALA A 276 31.43 -32.01 -3.16
CA ALA A 276 30.80 -30.92 -2.41
C ALA A 276 31.85 -30.09 -1.66
N PHE A 277 32.74 -30.77 -0.92
CA PHE A 277 33.81 -30.10 -0.20
C PHE A 277 34.75 -29.28 -1.11
N ASP A 278 35.18 -29.85 -2.23
CA ASP A 278 36.12 -29.18 -3.14
C ASP A 278 35.49 -27.95 -3.84
N LEU A 279 34.22 -28.04 -4.25
CA LEU A 279 33.45 -26.91 -4.80
C LEU A 279 33.27 -25.79 -3.77
N MET A 280 32.84 -26.14 -2.56
CA MET A 280 32.63 -25.18 -1.47
C MET A 280 33.94 -24.47 -1.11
N LYS A 281 35.06 -25.20 -1.12
CA LYS A 281 36.39 -24.65 -0.88
C LYS A 281 36.77 -23.62 -1.93
N ASN A 282 36.57 -23.92 -3.22
CA ASN A 282 36.84 -22.98 -4.31
C ASN A 282 36.03 -21.67 -4.18
N LEU A 283 34.76 -21.77 -3.81
CA LEU A 283 33.89 -20.61 -3.60
C LEU A 283 34.32 -19.76 -2.40
N ALA A 284 34.70 -20.40 -1.30
CA ALA A 284 35.21 -19.70 -0.11
C ALA A 284 36.53 -18.97 -0.40
N GLU A 285 37.39 -19.54 -1.25
CA GLU A 285 38.64 -18.90 -1.74
C GLU A 285 38.37 -17.67 -2.62
N LYS A 286 37.22 -17.63 -3.32
CA LYS A 286 36.71 -16.43 -4.03
C LYS A 286 35.95 -15.45 -3.12
N GLU A 287 36.10 -15.60 -1.81
CA GLU A 287 35.46 -14.77 -0.77
C GLU A 287 33.92 -14.76 -0.79
N TYR A 288 33.27 -15.78 -1.35
CA TYR A 288 31.82 -15.89 -1.26
C TYR A 288 31.39 -16.25 0.17
N LEU A 289 30.69 -15.32 0.82
CA LEU A 289 30.45 -15.33 2.27
C LEU A 289 29.68 -16.58 2.76
N ASN A 290 28.61 -16.96 2.06
CA ASN A 290 27.83 -18.17 2.36
C ASN A 290 28.67 -19.44 2.22
N ALA A 291 29.62 -19.46 1.27
CA ALA A 291 30.53 -20.59 1.12
C ALA A 291 31.60 -20.65 2.21
N GLN A 292 32.09 -19.51 2.70
CA GLN A 292 33.00 -19.48 3.85
C GLN A 292 32.32 -20.08 5.10
N PHE A 293 31.08 -19.69 5.37
CA PHE A 293 30.27 -20.28 6.44
C PHE A 293 30.08 -21.80 6.26
N ARG A 294 29.61 -22.24 5.08
CA ARG A 294 29.37 -23.67 4.81
C ARG A 294 30.64 -24.51 4.83
N LEU A 295 31.77 -23.99 4.35
CA LEU A 295 33.06 -24.68 4.44
C LEU A 295 33.46 -24.86 5.91
N GLY A 296 33.19 -23.86 6.76
CA GLY A 296 33.35 -23.97 8.21
C GLY A 296 32.53 -25.13 8.77
N TYR A 297 31.27 -25.25 8.35
CA TYR A 297 30.40 -26.37 8.71
C TYR A 297 30.91 -27.72 8.21
N TYR A 298 31.44 -27.81 6.99
CA TYR A 298 32.04 -29.05 6.47
C TYR A 298 33.26 -29.48 7.29
N TYR A 299 34.11 -28.55 7.70
CA TYR A 299 35.21 -28.84 8.62
C TYR A 299 34.73 -29.21 10.03
N ASP A 300 33.64 -28.61 10.53
CA ASP A 300 33.06 -28.94 11.84
C ASP A 300 32.52 -30.38 11.86
N LYS A 301 31.79 -30.78 10.81
CA LYS A 301 31.14 -32.10 10.71
C LYS A 301 31.98 -33.18 10.04
N GLY A 302 33.05 -32.82 9.34
CA GLY A 302 33.86 -33.77 8.57
C GLY A 302 33.16 -34.23 7.29
N ILE A 303 32.43 -33.35 6.60
CA ILE A 303 31.75 -33.65 5.34
C ILE A 303 32.76 -33.53 4.20
N GLY A 304 33.03 -34.63 3.50
CA GLY A 304 34.01 -34.66 2.39
C GLY A 304 35.47 -34.41 2.77
N THR A 305 35.75 -34.28 4.08
CA THR A 305 37.08 -34.03 4.66
C THR A 305 37.14 -34.63 6.07
N LYS A 306 38.33 -34.71 6.67
CA LYS A 306 38.46 -34.98 8.10
C LYS A 306 37.96 -33.79 8.92
N VAL A 307 37.32 -34.06 10.06
CA VAL A 307 36.91 -33.05 11.05
C VAL A 307 38.12 -32.18 11.43
N ASN A 308 37.96 -30.86 11.33
CA ASN A 308 38.98 -29.89 11.73
C ASN A 308 38.31 -28.68 12.39
N LYS A 309 38.15 -28.76 13.71
CA LYS A 309 37.47 -27.72 14.49
C LYS A 309 38.17 -26.36 14.43
N SER A 310 39.50 -26.33 14.33
CA SER A 310 40.27 -25.08 14.24
C SER A 310 40.01 -24.34 12.92
N LYS A 311 40.01 -25.06 11.79
CA LYS A 311 39.63 -24.45 10.50
C LYS A 311 38.16 -24.03 10.47
N ALA A 312 37.27 -24.81 11.08
CA ALA A 312 35.87 -24.43 11.21
C ALA A 312 35.72 -23.09 11.96
N TYR A 313 36.40 -22.95 13.10
CA TYR A 313 36.44 -21.71 13.87
C TYR A 313 36.91 -20.50 13.06
N GLU A 314 38.04 -20.61 12.34
CA GLU A 314 38.57 -19.49 11.56
C GLU A 314 37.60 -19.06 10.45
N LEU A 315 36.96 -20.02 9.77
CA LEU A 315 35.99 -19.73 8.71
C LEU A 315 34.70 -19.10 9.26
N TYR A 316 34.18 -19.60 10.38
CA TYR A 316 33.06 -18.98 11.07
C TYR A 316 33.40 -17.56 11.53
N LYS A 317 34.62 -17.34 12.02
CA LYS A 317 35.10 -16.02 12.43
C LYS A 317 35.11 -15.03 11.28
N VAL A 318 35.73 -15.38 10.15
CA VAL A 318 35.79 -14.51 8.96
C VAL A 318 34.39 -14.17 8.46
N ALA A 319 33.50 -15.18 8.37
CA ALA A 319 32.14 -14.95 7.90
C ALA A 319 31.31 -14.11 8.88
N ALA A 320 31.46 -14.33 10.19
CA ALA A 320 30.77 -13.59 11.24
C ALA A 320 31.20 -12.11 11.28
N GLU A 321 32.50 -11.83 11.13
CA GLU A 321 33.06 -10.48 11.07
C GLU A 321 32.57 -9.69 9.85
N LYS A 322 32.28 -10.38 8.74
CA LYS A 322 31.64 -9.82 7.53
C LYS A 322 30.10 -9.74 7.62
N GLY A 323 29.52 -10.05 8.78
CA GLY A 323 28.09 -9.86 9.04
C GLY A 323 27.18 -11.07 8.74
N HIS A 324 27.73 -12.28 8.52
CA HIS A 324 26.89 -13.45 8.26
C HIS A 324 26.27 -14.01 9.55
N ASP A 325 24.94 -14.02 9.64
CA ASP A 325 24.20 -14.31 10.89
C ASP A 325 24.42 -15.74 11.42
N ASP A 326 24.24 -16.78 10.58
CA ASP A 326 24.51 -18.16 11.02
C ASP A 326 25.97 -18.38 11.44
N ALA A 327 26.91 -17.65 10.84
CA ALA A 327 28.32 -17.73 11.20
C ALA A 327 28.57 -17.08 12.56
N GLN A 328 27.92 -15.95 12.85
CA GLN A 328 27.96 -15.31 14.18
C GLN A 328 27.42 -16.26 15.25
N TYR A 329 26.28 -16.92 15.00
CA TYR A 329 25.76 -17.94 15.90
C TYR A 329 26.74 -19.11 16.12
N ASN A 330 27.27 -19.70 15.03
CA ASN A 330 28.20 -20.83 15.12
C ASN A 330 29.55 -20.45 15.74
N LEU A 331 29.99 -19.19 15.60
CA LEU A 331 31.15 -18.66 16.30
C LEU A 331 30.87 -18.50 17.80
N GLY A 332 29.65 -18.10 18.16
CA GLY A 332 29.15 -18.14 19.53
C GLY A 332 29.27 -19.55 20.14
N LEU A 333 28.80 -20.57 19.42
CA LEU A 333 28.93 -21.97 19.81
C LEU A 333 30.39 -22.43 19.93
N CYS A 334 31.28 -21.94 19.07
CA CYS A 334 32.70 -22.26 19.14
C CYS A 334 33.34 -21.73 20.43
N TYR A 335 33.03 -20.49 20.81
CA TYR A 335 33.49 -19.92 22.06
C TYR A 335 32.81 -20.53 23.29
N GLU A 336 31.54 -20.94 23.20
CA GLU A 336 30.82 -21.58 24.31
C GLU A 336 31.36 -22.98 24.61
N ASN A 337 31.59 -23.77 23.57
CA ASN A 337 31.94 -25.19 23.72
C ASN A 337 33.45 -25.46 23.57
N GLY A 338 34.25 -24.42 23.31
CA GLY A 338 35.68 -24.57 23.05
C GLY A 338 35.99 -25.33 21.75
N ILE A 339 35.16 -25.15 20.72
CA ILE A 339 35.32 -25.84 19.43
C ILE A 339 36.35 -25.06 18.60
N GLY A 340 37.53 -25.65 18.42
CA GLY A 340 38.59 -25.06 17.59
C GLY A 340 39.32 -23.86 18.21
N ILE A 341 38.82 -23.36 19.33
CA ILE A 341 39.36 -22.25 20.12
C ILE A 341 39.16 -22.56 21.61
N LYS A 342 39.90 -21.86 22.49
CA LYS A 342 39.63 -21.95 23.93
C LYS A 342 38.25 -21.39 24.25
N LYS A 343 37.54 -22.05 25.17
CA LYS A 343 36.25 -21.59 25.70
C LYS A 343 36.36 -20.12 26.17
N ASN A 344 35.43 -19.28 25.74
CA ASN A 344 35.35 -17.89 26.14
C ASN A 344 33.88 -17.43 26.16
N GLU A 345 33.27 -17.51 27.33
CA GLU A 345 31.83 -17.26 27.50
C GLU A 345 31.43 -15.82 27.15
N ALA A 346 32.29 -14.83 27.40
CA ALA A 346 32.03 -13.43 27.04
C ALA A 346 31.98 -13.21 25.52
N LYS A 347 32.93 -13.81 24.78
CA LYS A 347 32.90 -13.77 23.31
C LYS A 347 31.74 -14.59 22.73
N ALA A 348 31.37 -15.70 23.37
CA ALA A 348 30.19 -16.46 22.96
C ALA A 348 28.92 -15.61 23.03
N LEU A 349 28.73 -14.90 24.16
CA LEU A 349 27.61 -14.00 24.37
C LEU A 349 27.59 -12.83 23.37
N TYR A 350 28.73 -12.19 23.13
CA TYR A 350 28.88 -11.11 22.14
C TYR A 350 28.40 -11.54 20.75
N TRP A 351 28.83 -12.72 20.28
CA TRP A 351 28.46 -13.21 18.95
C TRP A 351 27.01 -13.70 18.86
N TYR A 352 26.45 -14.24 19.96
CA TYR A 352 25.01 -14.51 20.02
C TYR A 352 24.16 -13.24 20.00
N GLN A 353 24.62 -12.16 20.65
CA GLN A 353 23.94 -10.85 20.59
C GLN A 353 23.96 -10.28 19.17
N LYS A 354 25.12 -10.27 18.51
CA LYS A 354 25.25 -9.82 17.13
C LYS A 354 24.34 -10.57 16.16
N SER A 355 24.25 -11.89 16.30
CA SER A 355 23.35 -12.73 15.50
C SER A 355 21.87 -12.41 15.71
N SER A 356 21.48 -11.93 16.90
CA SER A 356 20.08 -11.60 17.23
C SER A 356 19.65 -10.19 16.84
N GLU A 357 20.60 -9.29 16.60
CA GLU A 357 20.35 -7.90 16.16
C GLU A 357 19.91 -7.83 14.68
N ASN A 358 20.29 -8.83 13.87
CA ASN A 358 20.10 -8.83 12.42
C ASN A 358 18.85 -9.59 11.91
N ASP A 359 18.13 -10.33 12.77
CA ASP A 359 17.08 -11.25 12.34
C ASP A 359 15.64 -10.68 12.50
N ILE A 360 14.98 -10.42 11.36
CA ILE A 360 13.58 -9.98 11.25
C ILE A 360 12.64 -11.19 10.95
N GLY A 361 13.11 -12.45 10.91
CA GLY A 361 12.30 -13.60 10.46
C GLY A 361 12.37 -14.88 11.33
N GLU A 362 11.23 -15.21 11.96
CA GLU A 362 10.83 -16.48 12.61
C GLU A 362 11.38 -16.91 14.01
N ASP A 363 10.40 -16.94 14.94
CA ASP A 363 10.27 -17.71 16.20
C ASP A 363 11.15 -17.36 17.43
N LYS A 364 11.10 -16.07 17.81
CA LYS A 364 11.66 -15.51 19.05
C LYS A 364 11.13 -16.18 20.35
N SER A 365 9.97 -16.85 20.32
CA SER A 365 9.37 -17.56 21.47
C SER A 365 10.12 -18.85 21.83
N LYS A 366 10.64 -19.58 20.83
CA LYS A 366 11.40 -20.82 21.06
C LYS A 366 12.71 -20.58 21.80
N VAL A 367 13.38 -19.46 21.53
CA VAL A 367 14.64 -19.08 22.20
C VAL A 367 14.42 -18.80 23.68
N PHE A 368 13.41 -18.00 24.04
CA PHE A 368 13.06 -17.75 25.45
C PHE A 368 12.71 -19.05 26.19
N LYS A 369 11.81 -19.87 25.63
CA LYS A 369 11.41 -21.17 26.24
C LYS A 369 12.59 -22.12 26.43
N LYS A 370 13.59 -22.07 25.56
CA LYS A 370 14.80 -22.91 25.67
C LYS A 370 15.74 -22.41 26.78
N PHE A 371 15.94 -21.11 26.90
CA PHE A 371 16.68 -20.51 28.02
C PHE A 371 15.97 -20.72 29.35
N GLU A 372 14.64 -20.65 29.38
CA GLU A 372 13.84 -20.93 30.57
C GLU A 372 14.00 -22.39 31.02
N LYS A 373 13.93 -23.34 30.06
CA LYS A 373 14.15 -24.77 30.35
C LYS A 373 15.55 -25.01 30.88
N LEU A 374 16.58 -24.40 30.30
CA LEU A 374 17.97 -24.54 30.75
C LEU A 374 18.17 -23.89 32.14
N ALA A 375 17.61 -22.70 32.38
CA ALA A 375 17.71 -22.03 33.68
C ALA A 375 17.08 -22.85 34.82
N LYS A 376 15.93 -23.51 34.55
CA LYS A 376 15.25 -24.42 35.48
C LYS A 376 16.04 -25.69 35.79
N HIS A 377 16.92 -26.15 34.89
CA HIS A 377 17.81 -27.29 35.12
C HIS A 377 19.15 -26.90 35.79
N GLY A 378 19.25 -25.68 36.32
CA GLY A 378 20.43 -25.25 37.08
C GLY A 378 21.59 -24.71 36.23
N TYR A 379 21.37 -24.46 34.93
CA TYR A 379 22.43 -23.95 34.05
C TYR A 379 22.70 -22.48 34.34
N VAL A 380 23.86 -22.24 34.92
CA VAL A 380 24.31 -20.97 35.49
C VAL A 380 24.24 -19.82 34.47
N SER A 381 24.73 -19.99 33.25
CA SER A 381 24.71 -18.95 32.20
C SER A 381 23.31 -18.70 31.61
N ALA A 382 22.45 -19.73 31.60
CA ALA A 382 21.06 -19.60 31.18
C ALA A 382 20.22 -18.84 32.21
N GLN A 383 20.48 -19.02 33.51
CA GLN A 383 19.89 -18.22 34.59
C GLN A 383 20.28 -16.74 34.46
N ASN A 384 21.56 -16.44 34.15
CA ASN A 384 21.99 -15.07 33.88
C ASN A 384 21.28 -14.46 32.67
N LYS A 385 21.13 -15.22 31.57
CA LYS A 385 20.46 -14.73 30.37
C LYS A 385 18.95 -14.54 30.56
N LEU A 386 18.31 -15.38 31.39
CA LEU A 386 16.90 -15.19 31.76
C LEU A 386 16.73 -13.92 32.63
N GLY A 387 17.67 -13.65 33.53
CA GLY A 387 17.74 -12.39 34.27
C GLY A 387 17.77 -11.18 33.35
N TYR A 388 18.60 -11.24 32.31
CA TYR A 388 18.71 -10.20 31.28
C TYR A 388 17.45 -10.04 30.42
N PHE A 389 16.75 -11.13 30.08
CA PHE A 389 15.50 -11.06 29.33
C PHE A 389 14.38 -10.39 30.14
N TYR A 390 14.27 -10.72 31.44
CA TYR A 390 13.33 -10.07 32.35
C TYR A 390 13.68 -8.60 32.61
N GLU A 391 14.97 -8.24 32.67
CA GLU A 391 15.44 -6.86 32.85
C GLU A 391 15.06 -5.93 31.70
N ASN A 392 15.14 -6.46 30.47
CA ASN A 392 15.00 -5.69 29.23
C ASN A 392 13.68 -5.95 28.48
N GLY A 393 12.79 -6.79 29.02
CA GLY A 393 11.51 -7.09 28.36
C GLY A 393 11.65 -7.79 27.01
N ILE A 394 12.71 -8.58 26.81
CA ILE A 394 13.03 -9.20 25.53
C ILE A 394 12.22 -10.49 25.39
N ASN A 395 11.20 -10.47 24.53
CA ASN A 395 10.25 -11.56 24.26
C ASN A 395 9.25 -11.88 25.40
N ILE A 396 9.23 -11.05 26.45
CA ILE A 396 8.36 -11.13 27.64
C ILE A 396 8.18 -9.74 28.25
N GLU A 397 7.17 -9.55 29.11
CA GLU A 397 7.02 -8.29 29.87
C GLU A 397 8.21 -8.08 30.81
N LYS A 398 8.69 -6.83 30.89
CA LYS A 398 9.79 -6.45 31.77
C LYS A 398 9.41 -6.68 33.23
N ASP A 399 10.27 -7.38 33.96
CA ASP A 399 10.05 -7.77 35.35
C ASP A 399 11.39 -7.77 36.11
N LEU A 400 11.69 -6.63 36.73
CA LEU A 400 12.95 -6.41 37.45
C LEU A 400 13.11 -7.36 38.65
N GLU A 401 12.00 -7.76 39.27
CA GLU A 401 12.04 -8.66 40.42
C GLU A 401 12.43 -10.08 39.99
N LYS A 402 11.85 -10.58 38.89
CA LYS A 402 12.28 -11.84 38.28
C LYS A 402 13.70 -11.76 37.71
N SER A 403 14.12 -10.60 37.20
CA SER A 403 15.48 -10.37 36.74
C SER A 403 16.49 -10.60 37.88
N ILE A 404 16.29 -9.91 39.01
CA ILE A 404 17.12 -10.03 40.22
C ILE A 404 17.09 -11.46 40.76
N TYR A 405 15.92 -12.12 40.75
CA TYR A 405 15.79 -13.52 41.17
C TYR A 405 16.70 -14.45 40.35
N TRP A 406 16.68 -14.34 39.03
CA TRP A 406 17.48 -15.20 38.15
C TRP A 406 18.97 -14.84 38.16
N TYR A 407 19.32 -13.57 38.32
CA TYR A 407 20.70 -13.15 38.56
C TYR A 407 21.25 -13.68 39.90
N LYS A 408 20.47 -13.62 40.99
CA LYS A 408 20.85 -14.18 42.31
C LYS A 408 21.05 -15.69 42.24
N LYS A 409 20.09 -16.40 41.64
CA LYS A 409 20.21 -17.84 41.36
C LYS A 409 21.49 -18.17 40.58
N SER A 410 21.83 -17.39 39.56
CA SER A 410 23.04 -17.59 38.77
C SER A 410 24.33 -17.28 39.56
N ALA A 411 24.31 -16.22 40.36
CA ALA A 411 25.43 -15.80 41.21
C ALA A 411 25.73 -16.81 42.33
N GLU A 412 24.71 -17.35 42.99
CA GLU A 412 24.83 -18.42 44.01
C GLU A 412 25.57 -19.66 43.50
N HIS A 413 25.51 -19.92 42.19
CA HIS A 413 26.23 -21.03 41.55
C HIS A 413 27.57 -20.59 40.92
N GLY A 414 28.12 -19.45 41.36
CA GLY A 414 29.46 -18.99 41.04
C GLY A 414 29.59 -18.16 39.75
N ASN A 415 28.49 -17.69 39.15
CA ASN A 415 28.56 -16.85 37.94
C ASN A 415 29.06 -15.44 38.25
N LYS A 416 30.31 -15.16 37.87
CA LYS A 416 30.90 -13.82 38.04
C LYS A 416 30.23 -12.76 37.17
N ILE A 417 29.64 -13.13 36.03
CA ILE A 417 28.86 -12.20 35.19
C ILE A 417 27.50 -11.91 35.83
N ALA A 418 26.87 -12.88 36.49
CA ALA A 418 25.64 -12.60 37.23
C ALA A 418 25.91 -11.82 38.51
N TYR A 419 27.06 -12.02 39.17
CA TYR A 419 27.55 -11.10 40.20
C TYR A 419 27.79 -9.72 39.62
N TYR A 420 28.40 -9.59 38.45
CA TYR A 420 28.61 -8.31 37.77
C TYR A 420 27.32 -7.71 37.21
N ASN A 421 26.28 -8.48 36.89
CA ASN A 421 24.97 -8.00 36.45
C ASN A 421 24.09 -7.65 37.64
N LEU A 422 24.19 -8.36 38.76
CA LEU A 422 23.69 -7.91 40.07
C LEU A 422 24.42 -6.65 40.51
N ASP A 423 25.73 -6.63 40.34
CA ASP A 423 26.57 -5.49 40.63
C ASP A 423 26.32 -4.40 39.60
N ILE A 424 25.94 -4.62 38.34
CA ILE A 424 25.52 -3.59 37.37
C ILE A 424 24.10 -3.14 37.68
N VAL A 425 23.18 -3.98 38.11
CA VAL A 425 21.85 -3.53 38.53
C VAL A 425 21.97 -2.72 39.83
N ASN A 426 22.87 -3.12 40.75
CA ASN A 426 23.21 -2.38 41.98
C ASN A 426 24.18 -1.20 41.73
N THR A 427 25.03 -1.26 40.71
CA THR A 427 26.01 -0.24 40.29
C THR A 427 25.39 0.69 39.27
N GLN A 428 24.29 0.34 38.60
CA GLN A 428 23.41 1.27 37.91
C GLN A 428 22.65 2.05 38.96
N ASN A 429 22.23 1.42 40.06
CA ASN A 429 21.72 2.18 41.21
C ASN A 429 22.81 3.10 41.79
N ASN A 430 24.04 2.62 42.04
CA ASN A 430 25.15 3.48 42.53
C ASN A 430 25.67 4.49 41.48
N GLN A 431 25.67 4.15 40.20
CA GLN A 431 26.04 5.04 39.09
C GLN A 431 24.97 6.09 38.88
N VAL A 432 23.68 5.77 39.00
CA VAL A 432 22.59 6.75 38.99
C VAL A 432 22.74 7.67 40.21
N ILE A 433 23.04 7.14 41.39
CA ILE A 433 23.33 7.95 42.59
C ILE A 433 24.54 8.87 42.37
N HIS A 434 25.63 8.38 41.78
CA HIS A 434 26.84 9.19 41.51
C HIS A 434 26.72 10.15 40.32
N GLN A 435 26.04 9.75 39.24
CA GLN A 435 25.82 10.54 38.02
C GLN A 435 24.84 11.67 38.29
N LEU A 436 23.76 11.39 39.03
CA LEU A 436 22.76 12.38 39.42
C LEU A 436 23.07 13.05 40.78
N LYS A 437 24.12 12.61 41.47
CA LYS A 437 24.57 13.07 42.80
C LYS A 437 23.44 13.10 43.84
N LEU A 438 22.61 12.05 43.88
CA LEU A 438 21.41 11.98 44.73
C LEU A 438 21.71 11.96 46.23
N ASN A 439 22.93 11.62 46.62
CA ASN A 439 23.39 11.62 48.01
C ASN A 439 24.06 12.94 48.44
N HIS A 440 24.13 13.94 47.56
CA HIS A 440 24.67 15.26 47.86
C HIS A 440 23.56 16.25 48.23
N GLY A 441 23.90 17.26 49.05
CA GLY A 441 23.04 18.43 49.19
C GLY A 441 23.12 19.36 47.99
N LEU A 442 22.39 20.46 48.01
CA LEU A 442 22.18 21.38 46.90
C LEU A 442 22.63 22.78 47.30
N PHE A 443 23.38 23.43 46.40
CA PHE A 443 23.65 24.85 46.43
C PHE A 443 22.58 25.60 45.63
N LEU A 444 22.09 26.69 46.23
CA LEU A 444 21.35 27.72 45.52
C LEU A 444 22.33 28.85 45.21
N ASP A 445 22.85 28.82 44.00
CA ASP A 445 23.51 29.95 43.35
C ASP A 445 22.38 30.80 42.75
N TRP A 446 22.52 32.13 42.76
CA TRP A 446 21.55 33.12 42.26
C TRP A 446 21.00 32.81 40.84
N CYS A 447 21.63 31.89 40.09
CA CYS A 447 21.15 31.44 38.77
C CYS A 447 21.11 29.91 38.55
N ASP A 448 21.55 29.04 39.48
CA ASP A 448 21.58 27.58 39.26
C ASP A 448 21.45 26.73 40.54
N ILE A 449 20.75 25.58 40.44
CA ILE A 449 20.77 24.53 41.48
C ILE A 449 21.88 23.53 41.14
N ARG A 450 22.89 23.42 42.01
CA ARG A 450 24.02 22.50 41.79
C ARG A 450 24.23 21.56 42.97
N PRO A 451 24.51 20.27 42.73
CA PRO A 451 24.88 19.36 43.80
C PRO A 451 26.16 19.83 44.50
N SER A 452 26.24 19.61 45.81
CA SER A 452 27.33 20.08 46.65
C SER A 452 28.62 19.30 46.42
N THR A 453 29.73 19.80 46.98
CA THR A 453 31.04 19.19 46.75
C THR A 453 31.23 17.87 47.50
N LYS A 454 30.50 17.65 48.60
CA LYS A 454 30.57 16.43 49.42
C LYS A 454 29.18 15.82 49.64
N ALA A 455 29.13 14.49 49.63
CA ALA A 455 27.91 13.74 49.93
C ALA A 455 27.49 13.89 51.40
N ILE A 456 26.17 13.93 51.63
CA ILE A 456 25.54 13.94 52.95
C ILE A 456 25.25 12.50 53.42
N LEU A 457 24.80 11.65 52.50
CA LEU A 457 24.43 10.25 52.76
C LEU A 457 25.50 9.29 52.21
N LYS A 458 25.68 8.15 52.88
CA LYS A 458 26.51 7.03 52.40
C LYS A 458 25.94 6.49 51.08
N ASP A 459 26.77 5.77 50.32
CA ASP A 459 26.40 5.14 49.04
C ASP A 459 25.73 3.76 49.20
N ASP A 460 25.52 3.28 50.43
CA ASP A 460 24.95 1.96 50.75
C ASP A 460 23.43 1.97 51.00
N GLY A 461 22.75 3.07 50.63
CA GLY A 461 21.33 3.26 50.85
C GLY A 461 20.42 2.57 49.84
N GLU A 462 19.14 2.44 50.18
CA GLU A 462 18.13 1.90 49.26
C GLU A 462 17.68 2.98 48.26
N LEU A 463 17.69 2.62 46.97
CA LEU A 463 17.22 3.47 45.87
C LEU A 463 15.85 2.98 45.40
N ASN A 464 14.81 3.78 45.61
CA ASN A 464 13.47 3.49 45.14
C ASN A 464 13.16 4.33 43.91
N ILE A 465 12.89 3.66 42.79
CA ILE A 465 12.51 4.30 41.53
C ILE A 465 11.08 3.87 41.21
N SER A 466 10.17 4.83 41.14
CA SER A 466 8.78 4.59 40.71
C SER A 466 8.53 5.27 39.37
N ILE A 467 7.76 4.62 38.50
CA ILE A 467 7.29 5.24 37.26
C ILE A 467 6.38 6.41 37.66
N TYR A 468 6.61 7.57 37.04
CA TYR A 468 5.80 8.75 37.30
C TYR A 468 4.49 8.66 36.50
N ASP A 469 3.38 8.59 37.21
CA ASP A 469 2.05 8.44 36.61
C ASP A 469 1.30 9.78 36.41
N GLY A 470 1.88 10.89 36.91
CA GLY A 470 1.26 12.22 36.78
C GLY A 470 1.39 12.83 35.37
N GLN A 471 0.76 13.99 35.18
CA GLN A 471 0.89 14.79 33.96
C GLN A 471 2.21 15.59 33.92
N PRO A 472 2.73 15.94 32.73
CA PRO A 472 3.81 16.88 32.56
C PRO A 472 3.44 18.24 33.16
N THR A 473 4.44 19.00 33.59
CA THR A 473 4.24 20.26 34.30
C THR A 473 4.80 21.43 33.51
N VAL A 474 3.99 22.48 33.37
CA VAL A 474 4.32 23.70 32.65
C VAL A 474 4.58 24.83 33.64
N TYR A 475 5.68 25.54 33.40
CA TYR A 475 6.10 26.70 34.17
C TYR A 475 6.06 27.93 33.25
N ILE A 476 5.24 28.91 33.63
CA ILE A 476 5.15 30.21 32.96
C ILE A 476 5.85 31.22 33.86
N THR A 477 6.81 31.98 33.31
CA THR A 477 7.39 33.12 34.01
C THR A 477 6.40 34.27 34.01
N THR A 478 5.95 34.70 35.19
CA THR A 478 5.08 35.88 35.35
C THR A 478 5.95 37.09 35.69
N ASN A 479 5.80 38.17 34.92
CA ASN A 479 6.45 39.45 35.15
C ASN A 479 5.83 40.18 36.37
N ASP A 480 6.09 39.70 37.59
CA ASP A 480 5.73 40.42 38.81
C ASP A 480 6.98 41.06 39.44
N PRO A 481 7.09 42.41 39.51
CA PRO A 481 8.34 43.08 39.89
C PRO A 481 8.77 42.83 41.34
N ILE A 482 7.86 42.35 42.20
CA ILE A 482 8.09 42.24 43.65
C ILE A 482 8.88 40.97 44.02
N THR A 483 8.92 39.96 43.15
CA THR A 483 9.70 38.72 43.33
C THR A 483 11.05 38.74 42.61
N SER A 484 11.34 39.81 41.86
CA SER A 484 12.50 39.92 40.97
C SER A 484 13.86 40.13 41.66
N ASP A 485 13.89 40.35 42.98
CA ASP A 485 15.12 40.60 43.73
C ASP A 485 15.81 39.35 44.29
N PHE A 486 15.27 38.14 44.10
CA PHE A 486 15.89 36.92 44.66
C PHE A 486 16.00 35.71 43.74
N PHE A 487 15.34 35.65 42.58
CA PHE A 487 15.45 34.50 41.68
C PHE A 487 15.30 34.89 40.20
N PHE A 488 16.30 34.48 39.40
CA PHE A 488 16.39 34.51 37.93
C PHE A 488 16.59 35.88 37.25
N ASN A 489 17.86 36.19 36.98
CA ASN A 489 18.25 37.14 35.94
C ASN A 489 19.37 36.55 35.09
N SER A 490 19.01 35.75 34.06
CA SER A 490 19.89 35.55 32.90
C SER A 490 19.13 35.04 31.67
N HIS A 491 18.87 35.99 30.77
CA HIS A 491 18.66 35.89 29.32
C HIS A 491 17.27 35.43 28.81
N GLU A 492 16.54 36.43 28.30
CA GLU A 492 15.28 36.46 27.53
C GLU A 492 13.98 36.25 28.32
N ASP A 493 13.33 37.37 28.65
CA ASP A 493 12.15 37.56 29.51
C ASP A 493 10.82 36.90 29.04
N ASN A 494 10.81 35.88 28.18
CA ASN A 494 9.57 35.40 27.54
C ASN A 494 9.48 33.88 27.26
N ASP A 495 10.25 33.04 27.95
CA ASP A 495 10.32 31.59 27.68
C ASP A 495 9.35 30.74 28.52
N VAL A 496 8.79 29.67 27.93
CA VAL A 496 7.96 28.67 28.65
C VAL A 496 8.73 27.37 28.81
N SER A 497 8.71 26.81 30.03
CA SER A 497 9.40 25.56 30.35
C SER A 497 8.40 24.44 30.61
N ILE A 498 8.59 23.28 29.99
CA ILE A 498 7.75 22.10 30.17
C ILE A 498 8.60 20.91 30.62
N ASN A 499 8.25 20.35 31.77
CA ASN A 499 8.87 19.19 32.36
C ASN A 499 8.04 17.93 32.05
N PHE A 500 8.65 16.96 31.39
CA PHE A 500 8.11 15.63 31.04
C PHE A 500 8.73 14.55 31.94
N PRO A 501 8.20 14.35 33.16
CA PRO A 501 8.65 13.31 34.08
C PRO A 501 8.38 11.90 33.54
N ILE A 502 9.31 11.00 33.83
CA ILE A 502 9.22 9.55 33.51
C ILE A 502 9.23 8.73 34.79
N ALA A 503 10.04 9.16 35.78
CA ALA A 503 10.16 8.45 37.04
C ALA A 503 10.46 9.42 38.20
N GLU A 504 10.05 9.01 39.39
CA GLU A 504 10.42 9.61 40.66
C GLU A 504 11.49 8.72 41.32
N ILE A 505 12.56 9.35 41.79
CA ILE A 505 13.62 8.67 42.53
C ILE A 505 13.62 9.17 43.98
N THR A 506 13.61 8.23 44.92
CA THR A 506 13.92 8.48 46.33
C THR A 506 15.13 7.66 46.74
N TYR A 507 16.01 8.30 47.50
CA TYR A 507 17.24 7.69 47.99
C TYR A 507 17.29 7.75 49.51
N GLU A 508 17.40 6.58 50.15
CA GLU A 508 17.41 6.43 51.61
C GLU A 508 18.73 5.81 52.06
N GLY A 509 19.74 6.67 52.23
CA GLY A 509 21.04 6.31 52.81
C GLY A 509 21.19 6.74 54.26
N ASN A 510 22.06 6.07 55.00
CA ASN A 510 22.48 6.53 56.32
C ASN A 510 23.36 7.78 56.22
N LEU A 511 23.27 8.69 57.21
CA LEU A 511 24.14 9.87 57.27
C LEU A 511 25.62 9.46 57.35
N LEU A 512 26.48 10.17 56.60
CA LEU A 512 27.93 9.98 56.65
C LEU A 512 28.47 10.40 58.03
N GLU A 513 29.34 9.57 58.64
CA GLU A 513 29.96 9.92 59.92
C GLU A 513 30.80 11.22 59.85
N SER A 514 31.33 11.55 58.66
CA SER A 514 32.04 12.79 58.40
C SER A 514 31.13 14.02 58.41
N PHE A 515 29.84 13.86 58.08
CA PHE A 515 28.81 14.90 58.15
C PHE A 515 28.41 15.18 59.61
N SER A 516 28.22 14.14 60.42
CA SER A 516 27.80 14.25 61.83
C SER A 516 28.81 14.91 62.78
N LYS A 517 30.06 15.16 62.34
CA LYS A 517 31.16 15.73 63.15
C LYS A 517 31.31 17.25 63.07
N TYR A 518 30.60 17.93 62.17
CA TYR A 518 30.68 19.40 62.02
C TYR A 518 29.75 20.12 63.01
N MET A 519 30.29 21.13 63.71
CA MET A 519 29.58 21.85 64.78
C MET A 519 29.09 23.26 64.39
N ASP A 520 29.56 23.81 63.25
CA ASP A 520 29.32 25.17 62.78
C ASP A 520 28.59 25.18 61.42
N ASP A 521 27.47 25.91 61.32
CA ASP A 521 26.55 25.91 60.17
C ASP A 521 27.16 26.62 58.93
N GLU A 522 28.02 27.62 59.12
CA GLU A 522 28.59 28.41 58.00
C GLU A 522 29.59 27.57 57.16
N ASN A 523 30.41 26.77 57.84
CA ASN A 523 31.34 25.82 57.21
C ASN A 523 30.63 24.56 56.65
N LEU A 524 29.51 24.16 57.25
CA LEU A 524 28.69 23.03 56.82
C LEU A 524 28.04 23.31 55.46
N HIS A 525 27.42 24.49 55.30
CA HIS A 525 26.79 24.89 54.05
C HIS A 525 27.77 24.97 52.89
N LYS A 526 29.00 25.44 53.14
CA LYS A 526 30.06 25.56 52.10
C LYS A 526 30.54 24.22 51.53
N LEU A 527 30.38 23.11 52.27
CA LEU A 527 30.84 21.79 51.85
C LEU A 527 29.71 20.89 51.35
N TYR A 528 28.58 20.90 52.06
CA TYR A 528 27.48 19.94 51.87
C TYR A 528 26.23 20.56 51.23
N GLY A 529 26.16 21.87 51.04
CA GLY A 529 25.01 22.57 50.46
C GLY A 529 24.04 23.14 51.51
N GLN A 530 23.04 23.88 51.04
CA GLN A 530 22.01 24.52 51.88
C GLN A 530 20.80 23.62 52.07
N LEU A 531 20.40 22.89 51.02
CA LEU A 531 19.22 22.02 51.00
C LEU A 531 19.59 20.58 50.63
N PHE A 532 18.73 19.61 50.92
CA PHE A 532 18.84 18.23 50.46
C PHE A 532 17.49 17.78 49.90
N ALA A 533 17.47 17.20 48.70
CA ALA A 533 16.26 16.72 48.08
C ALA A 533 15.99 15.26 48.47
N ARG A 534 14.87 14.99 49.15
CA ARG A 534 14.44 13.60 49.42
C ARG A 534 13.81 12.94 48.20
N LYS A 535 13.29 13.73 47.26
CA LYS A 535 12.65 13.25 46.04
C LYS A 535 13.25 13.96 44.83
N THR A 536 13.55 13.23 43.78
CA THR A 536 14.07 13.79 42.53
C THR A 536 13.25 13.27 41.36
N LEU A 537 12.70 14.18 40.56
CA LEU A 537 12.01 13.81 39.32
C LEU A 537 12.99 13.78 38.17
N ILE A 538 12.92 12.70 37.41
CA ILE A 538 13.78 12.46 36.25
C ILE A 538 12.97 12.34 34.97
N GLY A 539 13.49 12.92 33.89
CA GLY A 539 12.81 12.93 32.60
C GLY A 539 13.38 13.91 31.59
N GLY A 540 12.51 14.42 30.73
CA GLY A 540 12.84 15.37 29.67
C GLY A 540 12.35 16.77 30.01
N LYS A 541 13.09 17.80 29.58
CA LYS A 541 12.68 19.20 29.71
C LYS A 541 12.78 19.90 28.38
N LEU A 542 11.70 20.57 27.99
CA LEU A 542 11.61 21.43 26.81
C LEU A 542 11.52 22.89 27.24
N ILE A 543 12.24 23.73 26.50
CA ILE A 543 12.23 25.19 26.63
C ILE A 543 11.69 25.73 25.32
N ILE A 544 10.59 26.48 25.39
CA ILE A 544 9.99 27.17 24.26
C ILE A 544 10.46 28.61 24.30
N LYS A 545 11.28 28.97 23.31
CA LYS A 545 11.82 30.31 23.16
C LYS A 545 10.85 31.24 22.45
N ASP A 546 10.89 32.52 22.81
CA ASP A 546 10.10 33.59 22.18
C ASP A 546 8.58 33.35 22.25
N PHE A 547 8.09 32.68 23.31
CA PHE A 547 6.70 32.23 23.40
C PHE A 547 5.70 33.40 23.29
N ASN A 548 6.00 34.53 23.94
CA ASN A 548 5.14 35.72 23.93
C ASN A 548 5.16 36.50 22.59
N SER A 549 6.14 36.24 21.71
CA SER A 549 6.22 36.86 20.38
C SER A 549 5.38 36.12 19.32
N ALA A 550 4.81 34.97 19.67
CA ALA A 550 4.06 34.10 18.77
C ALA A 550 2.58 34.51 18.67
N THR A 551 1.99 34.34 17.48
CA THR A 551 0.54 34.54 17.32
C THR A 551 -0.25 33.49 18.11
N GLN A 552 -1.47 33.84 18.55
CA GLN A 552 -2.35 32.89 19.26
C GLN A 552 -2.58 31.59 18.46
N THR A 553 -2.62 31.69 17.13
CA THR A 553 -2.74 30.52 16.25
C THR A 553 -1.49 29.62 16.31
N GLN A 554 -0.29 30.20 16.31
CA GLN A 554 0.95 29.46 16.47
C GLN A 554 1.05 28.81 17.86
N ILE A 555 0.64 29.53 18.91
CA ILE A 555 0.60 29.03 20.29
C ILE A 555 -0.37 27.85 20.41
N ASN A 556 -1.58 27.98 19.88
CA ASN A 556 -2.59 26.91 19.92
C ASN A 556 -2.16 25.68 19.11
N ALA A 557 -1.52 25.88 17.95
CA ALA A 557 -0.95 24.79 17.18
C ALA A 557 0.18 24.09 17.95
N LEU A 558 1.09 24.85 18.56
CA LEU A 558 2.18 24.29 19.37
C LEU A 558 1.65 23.46 20.56
N LYS A 559 0.67 23.98 21.29
CA LYS A 559 0.01 23.26 22.40
C LYS A 559 -0.59 21.92 21.95
N PHE A 560 -1.34 21.95 20.84
CA PHE A 560 -1.90 20.75 20.23
C PHE A 560 -0.83 19.71 19.88
N TYR A 561 0.24 20.15 19.21
CA TYR A 561 1.32 19.27 18.78
C TYR A 561 2.06 18.61 19.93
N LEU A 562 2.39 19.38 20.96
CA LEU A 562 3.08 18.84 22.13
C LEU A 562 2.20 17.84 22.87
N TYR A 563 0.89 18.11 22.99
CA TYR A 563 -0.07 17.20 23.60
C TYR A 563 -0.20 15.89 22.81
N CYS A 564 -0.34 15.95 21.48
CA CYS A 564 -0.40 14.77 20.62
C CYS A 564 0.90 13.96 20.66
N ALA A 565 2.07 14.61 20.53
CA ALA A 565 3.35 13.93 20.55
C ALA A 565 3.60 13.21 21.89
N TYR A 566 3.25 13.86 23.02
CA TYR A 566 3.33 13.26 24.34
C TYR A 566 2.42 12.04 24.49
N ASN A 567 1.13 12.15 24.12
CA ASN A 567 0.19 11.03 24.27
C ASN A 567 0.51 9.86 23.33
N SER A 568 0.98 10.14 22.12
CA SER A 568 1.46 9.11 21.18
C SER A 568 2.63 8.34 21.79
N ALA A 569 3.61 9.06 22.34
CA ALA A 569 4.79 8.47 22.93
C ALA A 569 4.49 7.71 24.23
N LYS A 570 3.69 8.28 25.14
CA LYS A 570 3.39 7.68 26.46
C LYS A 570 2.52 6.42 26.36
N TYR A 571 1.52 6.42 25.46
CA TYR A 571 0.53 5.35 25.36
C TYR A 571 0.70 4.43 24.15
N SER A 572 1.74 4.64 23.34
CA SER A 572 2.01 3.89 22.10
C SER A 572 0.82 3.90 21.13
N ILE A 573 0.07 5.00 21.11
CA ILE A 573 -1.05 5.21 20.19
C ILE A 573 -0.49 5.75 18.87
N GLU A 574 -0.76 5.06 17.77
CA GLU A 574 -0.40 5.53 16.43
C GLU A 574 -1.34 6.68 16.05
N ILE A 575 -0.89 7.93 16.28
CA ILE A 575 -1.73 9.10 16.00
C ILE A 575 -1.44 9.59 14.56
N PRO A 576 -2.42 9.57 13.63
CA PRO A 576 -2.18 9.76 12.19
C PRO A 576 -1.81 11.19 11.74
N PHE A 577 -1.45 12.09 12.65
CA PHE A 577 -1.21 13.51 12.35
C PHE A 577 0.21 13.83 11.82
N ASN A 578 0.99 12.81 11.45
CA ASN A 578 2.43 12.91 11.22
C ASN A 578 2.88 13.92 10.15
N ASN A 579 1.98 14.41 9.26
CA ASN A 579 2.35 15.22 8.10
C ASN A 579 1.81 16.67 8.10
N LEU A 580 1.19 17.13 9.18
CA LEU A 580 0.31 18.30 9.08
C LEU A 580 1.03 19.66 9.18
N PHE A 581 2.16 19.80 9.89
CA PHE A 581 2.81 21.10 10.12
C PHE A 581 4.35 21.05 10.06
N THR A 582 4.96 22.07 9.46
CA THR A 582 6.39 22.36 9.60
C THR A 582 6.66 23.13 10.88
N LEU A 583 7.35 22.51 11.86
CA LEU A 583 7.74 23.15 13.13
C LEU A 583 8.59 24.43 12.94
N ASN A 584 9.17 24.66 11.75
CA ASN A 584 9.86 25.90 11.39
C ASN A 584 8.97 27.16 11.45
N LEU A 585 7.64 27.02 11.49
CA LEU A 585 6.68 28.13 11.60
C LEU A 585 6.18 28.37 13.04
N LEU A 586 6.62 27.55 14.00
CA LEU A 586 6.24 27.62 15.42
C LEU A 586 7.37 28.25 16.26
N PRO A 587 7.09 28.67 17.51
CA PRO A 587 8.12 29.08 18.47
C PRO A 587 9.22 28.04 18.60
N LYS A 588 10.46 28.49 18.78
CA LYS A 588 11.62 27.62 18.79
C LYS A 588 11.61 26.71 20.02
N ILE A 589 11.64 25.40 19.80
CA ILE A 589 11.64 24.38 20.86
C ILE A 589 13.05 23.84 21.04
N VAL A 590 13.58 23.90 22.25
CA VAL A 590 14.94 23.43 22.58
C VAL A 590 14.89 22.49 23.78
N THR A 591 15.68 21.42 23.76
CA THR A 591 15.84 20.51 24.90
C THR A 591 16.81 21.10 25.94
N LEU A 592 16.82 20.56 27.17
CA LEU A 592 17.82 20.93 28.19
C LEU A 592 19.29 20.77 27.72
N GLY A 593 19.54 19.85 26.78
CA GLY A 593 20.86 19.63 26.18
C GLY A 593 21.19 20.57 25.00
N GLY A 594 20.35 21.57 24.70
CA GLY A 594 20.55 22.53 23.63
C GLY A 594 20.16 22.04 22.23
N ILE A 595 19.49 20.88 22.11
CA ILE A 595 19.06 20.34 20.81
C ILE A 595 17.79 21.06 20.37
N GLU A 596 17.84 21.62 19.16
CA GLU A 596 16.69 22.30 18.55
C GLU A 596 15.77 21.30 17.82
N LEU A 597 14.49 21.28 18.23
CA LEU A 597 13.46 20.37 17.71
C LEU A 597 12.63 21.07 16.61
N ASN A 598 13.27 21.30 15.46
CA ASN A 598 12.70 22.07 14.35
C ASN A 598 11.95 21.23 13.27
N SER A 599 11.69 19.94 13.50
CA SER A 599 10.83 19.14 12.62
C SER A 599 9.97 18.14 13.40
N HIS A 600 8.81 17.75 12.85
CA HIS A 600 7.92 16.79 13.48
C HIS A 600 8.65 15.48 13.80
N ILE A 601 9.51 15.02 12.87
CA ILE A 601 10.34 13.80 13.04
C ILE A 601 11.24 13.97 14.25
N LYS A 602 11.90 15.11 14.43
CA LYS A 602 12.80 15.35 15.57
C LYS A 602 12.05 15.40 16.90
N LEU A 603 10.89 16.06 16.95
CA LEU A 603 10.08 16.16 18.18
C LEU A 603 9.48 14.79 18.57
N VAL A 604 8.87 14.08 17.62
CA VAL A 604 8.29 12.74 17.85
C VAL A 604 9.39 11.74 18.19
N LYS A 605 10.52 11.76 17.47
CA LYS A 605 11.68 10.94 17.82
C LYS A 605 12.18 11.26 19.23
N TRP A 606 12.27 12.54 19.61
CA TRP A 606 12.68 12.90 20.96
C TRP A 606 11.70 12.40 22.04
N MET A 607 10.38 12.53 21.82
CA MET A 607 9.34 12.03 22.72
C MET A 607 9.32 10.50 22.81
N ASN A 608 9.44 9.80 21.67
CA ASN A 608 9.52 8.34 21.64
C ASN A 608 10.82 7.85 22.28
N ASN A 609 11.94 8.54 22.10
CA ASN A 609 13.18 8.19 22.80
C ASN A 609 13.05 8.42 24.31
N LEU A 610 12.21 9.38 24.73
CA LEU A 610 11.95 9.64 26.13
C LEU A 610 11.09 8.53 26.79
N TYR A 611 10.04 8.06 26.11
CA TYR A 611 9.05 7.12 26.67
C TYR A 611 9.16 5.65 26.18
N GLN A 612 9.76 5.39 25.01
CA GLN A 612 9.69 4.10 24.29
C GLN A 612 11.06 3.45 23.96
N GLU A 613 12.17 4.17 23.72
CA GLU A 613 13.48 3.57 23.35
C GLU A 613 14.49 3.41 24.53
N GLU A 614 15.54 2.60 24.30
CA GLU A 614 16.52 2.12 25.30
C GLU A 614 17.67 3.12 25.65
N GLU A 615 17.95 4.14 24.83
CA GLU A 615 18.95 5.19 25.16
C GLU A 615 18.29 6.41 25.82
N LYS A 616 18.00 6.29 27.12
CA LYS A 616 17.42 7.40 27.88
C LYS A 616 18.52 8.38 28.33
N ASN A 617 18.66 9.51 27.65
CA ASN A 617 19.33 10.70 28.20
C ASN A 617 18.43 11.31 29.28
N ILE A 618 18.47 10.74 30.47
CA ILE A 618 17.65 11.14 31.61
C ILE A 618 18.32 12.30 32.33
N ASN A 619 17.65 13.44 32.42
CA ASN A 619 18.11 14.57 33.22
C ASN A 619 17.24 14.73 34.48
N ILE A 620 17.82 15.34 35.52
CA ILE A 620 17.03 15.83 36.66
C ILE A 620 16.22 17.03 36.15
N ILE A 621 14.90 16.94 36.29
CA ILE A 621 13.97 17.98 35.84
C ILE A 621 13.33 18.74 37.01
N SER A 622 13.30 18.15 38.21
CA SER A 622 12.87 18.80 39.46
C SER A 622 13.50 18.13 40.69
N TYR A 623 13.70 18.94 41.74
CA TYR A 623 14.03 18.48 43.10
C TYR A 623 12.85 18.79 44.03
N ASP A 624 12.34 17.76 44.69
CA ASP A 624 11.15 17.84 45.53
C ASP A 624 11.47 17.41 46.97
N ASN A 625 10.64 17.85 47.92
CA ASN A 625 10.82 17.61 49.35
C ASN A 625 12.22 18.04 49.85
N LEU A 626 12.52 19.32 49.63
CA LEU A 626 13.78 19.97 49.99
C LEU A 626 13.85 20.23 51.49
N ILE A 627 14.91 19.76 52.13
CA ILE A 627 15.13 19.89 53.56
C ILE A 627 16.41 20.68 53.83
N PRO A 628 16.41 21.68 54.72
CA PRO A 628 17.62 22.34 55.18
C PRO A 628 18.64 21.33 55.71
N VAL A 629 19.87 21.38 55.20
CA VAL A 629 20.93 20.44 55.59
C VAL A 629 21.23 20.51 57.10
N SER A 630 21.04 21.68 57.72
CA SER A 630 21.19 21.88 59.18
C SER A 630 20.11 21.16 60.02
N GLN A 631 18.93 20.87 59.45
CA GLN A 631 17.85 20.15 60.13
C GLN A 631 18.08 18.63 60.14
N LEU A 632 18.79 18.06 59.16
CA LEU A 632 19.12 16.63 59.11
C LEU A 632 19.95 16.14 60.31
N ARG A 633 20.53 17.06 61.10
CA ARG A 633 21.32 16.79 62.31
C ARG A 633 20.48 16.68 63.59
N LYS A 634 19.32 17.33 63.66
CA LYS A 634 18.49 17.40 64.86
C LYS A 634 17.37 16.38 64.68
N SER A 635 17.20 15.45 65.63
CA SER A 635 16.19 14.38 65.58
C SER A 635 14.74 14.88 65.80
N LEU A 636 14.40 16.05 65.25
CA LEU A 636 13.08 16.64 65.24
C LEU A 636 12.79 17.00 63.79
N VAL A 637 12.04 16.12 63.12
CA VAL A 637 11.44 16.40 61.82
C VAL A 637 10.27 17.33 62.10
N ASP A 638 10.40 18.60 61.73
CA ASP A 638 9.27 19.51 61.61
C ASP A 638 8.92 19.56 60.12
N ASP A 639 7.76 19.01 59.74
CA ASP A 639 7.27 18.86 58.36
C ASP A 639 6.88 20.21 57.70
N SER A 640 7.44 21.33 58.17
CA SER A 640 6.95 22.68 57.91
C SER A 640 7.87 23.57 57.06
N VAL A 641 8.63 23.00 56.12
CA VAL A 641 9.22 23.78 55.01
C VAL A 641 8.61 23.34 53.67
N ASN A 642 7.33 23.66 53.50
CA ASN A 642 6.67 23.53 52.21
C ASN A 642 7.08 24.67 51.27
N LYS A 643 7.64 24.29 50.12
CA LYS A 643 7.70 25.00 48.83
C LYS A 643 8.44 26.36 48.80
N ILE A 644 9.67 26.34 48.30
CA ILE A 644 10.24 27.48 47.56
C ILE A 644 9.97 27.22 46.07
N GLN A 645 8.87 27.75 45.49
CA GLN A 645 8.71 27.88 44.03
C GLN A 645 7.90 29.15 43.70
N PRO A 646 8.48 30.13 42.97
CA PRO A 646 7.84 31.41 42.66
C PRO A 646 7.05 31.48 41.34
N ASN A 647 6.79 30.36 40.64
CA ASN A 647 6.12 30.37 39.32
C ASN A 647 4.72 29.74 39.35
N GLU A 648 3.81 30.26 38.52
CA GLU A 648 2.50 29.64 38.29
C GLU A 648 2.69 28.26 37.62
N LYS A 649 2.28 27.21 38.32
CA LYS A 649 2.46 25.80 37.91
C LYS A 649 1.13 25.26 37.38
N LEU A 650 1.11 24.89 36.11
CA LEU A 650 -0.03 24.23 35.47
C LEU A 650 0.38 22.80 35.05
N SER A 651 -0.54 21.86 35.07
CA SER A 651 -0.37 20.61 34.33
C SER A 651 -0.38 20.90 32.82
N LEU A 652 0.18 19.99 32.01
CA LEU A 652 0.12 20.11 30.56
C LEU A 652 -1.32 20.25 30.09
N ASP A 653 -2.24 19.47 30.66
CA ASP A 653 -3.67 19.50 30.35
C ASP A 653 -4.30 20.87 30.67
N GLU A 654 -4.03 21.43 31.85
CA GLU A 654 -4.52 22.75 32.26
C GLU A 654 -3.93 23.88 31.40
N TRP A 655 -2.64 23.80 31.06
CA TRP A 655 -1.97 24.79 30.21
C TRP A 655 -2.47 24.74 28.76
N VAL A 656 -2.76 23.54 28.27
CA VAL A 656 -3.32 23.28 26.95
C VAL A 656 -4.75 23.83 26.85
N GLY A 657 -5.56 23.66 27.91
CA GLY A 657 -6.89 24.26 28.07
C GLY A 657 -7.93 23.85 27.00
N ASP A 658 -9.05 24.56 26.93
CA ASP A 658 -10.17 24.33 25.97
C ASP A 658 -9.85 24.74 24.52
N ALA A 659 -8.57 24.80 24.13
CA ALA A 659 -8.23 25.23 22.78
C ALA A 659 -8.87 24.26 21.77
N VAL A 660 -9.74 24.80 20.93
CA VAL A 660 -10.62 24.11 19.99
C VAL A 660 -9.94 22.99 19.17
N ASN A 661 -8.64 23.13 18.90
CA ASN A 661 -7.85 22.13 18.18
C ASN A 661 -7.51 20.87 19.02
N ASN A 662 -7.32 21.00 20.34
CA ASN A 662 -7.02 19.89 21.27
C ASN A 662 -8.20 18.96 21.45
N ASN A 663 -9.38 19.57 21.53
CA ASN A 663 -10.63 18.86 21.62
C ASN A 663 -10.88 17.97 20.40
N ILE A 664 -10.47 18.38 19.20
CA ILE A 664 -10.60 17.55 17.98
C ILE A 664 -9.92 16.19 18.16
N ALA A 665 -8.71 16.14 18.74
CA ALA A 665 -8.00 14.88 18.93
C ALA A 665 -8.72 13.96 19.94
N SER A 666 -9.17 14.51 21.07
CA SER A 666 -9.98 13.76 22.05
C SER A 666 -11.29 13.27 21.43
N TRP A 667 -12.04 14.20 20.83
CA TRP A 667 -13.31 13.95 20.16
C TRP A 667 -13.20 12.95 19.02
N THR A 668 -12.08 12.91 18.30
CA THR A 668 -11.83 11.88 17.27
C THR A 668 -11.90 10.48 17.88
N GLY A 669 -11.29 10.28 19.06
CA GLY A 669 -11.37 9.02 19.79
C GLY A 669 -12.73 8.80 20.46
N ASP A 670 -13.20 9.79 21.22
CA ASP A 670 -14.41 9.71 22.04
C ASP A 670 -15.70 9.59 21.22
N PHE A 671 -15.73 10.21 20.04
CA PHE A 671 -16.88 10.30 19.15
C PHE A 671 -16.67 9.61 17.80
N HIS A 672 -15.51 8.95 17.59
CA HIS A 672 -15.23 8.14 16.40
C HIS A 672 -15.43 8.89 15.07
N LEU A 673 -14.88 10.11 14.98
CA LEU A 673 -15.18 11.05 13.90
C LEU A 673 -14.71 10.63 12.50
N PHE A 674 -13.90 9.57 12.35
CA PHE A 674 -13.36 9.10 11.07
C PHE A 674 -13.91 7.76 10.60
N GLN A 675 -14.76 7.15 11.40
CA GLN A 675 -15.47 5.95 11.02
C GLN A 675 -16.72 6.34 10.23
N GLY A 676 -17.01 5.60 9.16
CA GLY A 676 -18.26 5.78 8.43
C GLY A 676 -19.46 5.28 9.26
N LEU A 677 -20.65 5.69 8.84
CA LEU A 677 -21.94 5.33 9.44
C LEU A 677 -22.54 4.13 8.71
N LEU A 678 -23.03 3.15 9.47
CA LEU A 678 -23.67 1.92 9.01
C LEU A 678 -25.18 1.97 9.25
N PHE A 679 -25.98 1.38 8.37
CA PHE A 679 -27.40 1.10 8.64
C PHE A 679 -27.57 -0.37 8.92
N ASN A 680 -28.03 -0.71 10.13
CA ASN A 680 -28.39 -2.09 10.41
C ASN A 680 -29.77 -2.44 9.81
N LYS A 681 -30.15 -3.71 9.85
CA LYS A 681 -31.43 -4.22 9.28
C LYS A 681 -32.69 -3.56 9.89
N ASN A 682 -32.55 -2.90 11.04
CA ASN A 682 -33.62 -2.19 11.74
C ASN A 682 -33.59 -0.67 11.48
N TYR A 683 -32.74 -0.20 10.55
CA TYR A 683 -32.49 1.22 10.27
C TYR A 683 -31.91 2.00 11.46
N GLU A 684 -31.25 1.32 12.40
CA GLU A 684 -30.45 2.01 13.42
C GLU A 684 -29.05 2.29 12.85
N ILE A 685 -28.46 3.40 13.29
CA ILE A 685 -27.17 3.83 12.81
C ILE A 685 -26.09 3.38 13.78
N GLU A 686 -25.12 2.63 13.25
CA GLU A 686 -23.95 2.18 13.98
C GLU A 686 -22.71 2.86 13.41
N ILE A 687 -21.71 3.05 14.27
CA ILE A 687 -20.40 3.54 13.84
C ILE A 687 -19.59 2.34 13.35
N SER A 688 -19.00 2.45 12.17
CA SER A 688 -18.19 1.37 11.60
C SER A 688 -16.98 1.03 12.45
N LYS A 689 -16.49 -0.21 12.28
CA LYS A 689 -15.38 -0.74 13.07
C LYS A 689 -14.03 -0.20 12.62
N LYS A 690 -13.91 0.08 11.31
CA LYS A 690 -12.66 0.55 10.70
C LYS A 690 -12.70 2.03 10.37
N ILE A 691 -11.53 2.64 10.44
CA ILE A 691 -11.31 4.02 10.04
C ILE A 691 -11.24 4.09 8.52
N ALA A 692 -12.17 4.81 7.91
CA ALA A 692 -12.23 4.98 6.46
C ALA A 692 -11.53 6.24 5.96
N ILE A 693 -11.40 7.25 6.83
CA ILE A 693 -10.94 8.59 6.50
C ILE A 693 -9.78 9.02 7.41
N ASN A 694 -8.84 9.81 6.88
CA ASN A 694 -7.73 10.43 7.59
C ASN A 694 -7.67 11.93 7.33
N PHE A 695 -7.07 12.70 8.24
CA PHE A 695 -6.82 14.13 8.01
C PHE A 695 -5.70 14.39 7.01
N ILE A 696 -5.92 15.41 6.19
CA ILE A 696 -4.94 16.15 5.40
C ILE A 696 -4.69 17.53 6.04
N LYS A 697 -5.78 18.15 6.52
CA LYS A 697 -5.99 19.43 7.23
C LYS A 697 -6.36 19.28 8.71
N ILE A 698 -5.98 20.16 9.66
CA ILE A 698 -6.81 20.33 10.87
C ILE A 698 -8.18 20.86 10.40
N PRO A 699 -9.29 20.18 10.74
CA PRO A 699 -10.60 20.62 10.30
C PRO A 699 -10.98 21.91 11.03
N LYS A 700 -11.73 22.76 10.35
CA LYS A 700 -12.25 23.96 10.97
C LYS A 700 -13.31 23.54 11.99
N VAL A 701 -13.12 23.92 13.25
CA VAL A 701 -14.19 23.87 14.24
C VAL A 701 -14.53 25.26 14.75
N ASN A 702 -15.83 25.53 14.74
CA ASN A 702 -16.42 26.80 15.10
C ASN A 702 -17.15 26.63 16.44
N PRO A 703 -16.87 27.48 17.45
CA PRO A 703 -17.74 27.53 18.62
C PRO A 703 -19.14 27.98 18.20
N SER A 704 -20.15 27.39 18.81
CA SER A 704 -21.57 27.73 18.61
C SER A 704 -22.25 27.86 19.97
N ASP A 705 -23.10 28.86 20.13
CA ASP A 705 -23.95 29.02 21.33
C ASP A 705 -25.43 29.04 20.96
N LYS A 706 -25.78 28.38 19.85
CA LYS A 706 -27.16 28.30 19.37
C LYS A 706 -27.94 27.32 20.22
N SER A 707 -29.09 27.76 20.73
CA SER A 707 -30.06 26.90 21.38
C SER A 707 -31.40 27.03 20.67
N TYR A 708 -31.99 25.92 20.27
CA TYR A 708 -33.24 25.92 19.51
C TYR A 708 -34.10 24.69 19.80
N LEU A 709 -35.40 24.87 19.58
CA LEU A 709 -36.40 23.82 19.57
C LEU A 709 -36.74 23.50 18.12
N LYS A 710 -36.51 22.24 17.72
CA LYS A 710 -36.81 21.71 16.38
C LYS A 710 -37.96 20.73 16.49
N ILE A 711 -39.05 21.03 15.79
CA ILE A 711 -40.26 20.20 15.72
C ILE A 711 -40.31 19.61 14.32
N ILE A 712 -40.24 18.28 14.20
CA ILE A 712 -40.19 17.60 12.92
C ILE A 712 -41.34 16.61 12.80
N LYS A 713 -42.04 16.69 11.67
CA LYS A 713 -43.04 15.71 11.27
C LYS A 713 -42.44 14.83 10.16
N PRO A 714 -41.99 13.60 10.48
CA PRO A 714 -41.53 12.69 9.45
C PRO A 714 -42.69 12.31 8.53
N SER A 715 -42.38 12.14 7.25
CA SER A 715 -43.30 11.69 6.21
C SER A 715 -43.08 10.21 5.86
N THR A 716 -41.90 9.66 6.18
CA THR A 716 -41.51 8.28 5.86
C THR A 716 -40.87 7.58 7.08
N ASN A 717 -40.91 6.24 7.11
CA ASN A 717 -40.19 5.45 8.11
C ASN A 717 -38.67 5.71 8.10
N LEU A 718 -38.10 6.01 6.93
CA LEU A 718 -36.68 6.34 6.81
C LEU A 718 -36.36 7.64 7.56
N GLU A 719 -37.19 8.67 7.40
CA GLU A 719 -37.03 9.93 8.13
C GLU A 719 -37.15 9.74 9.65
N VAL A 720 -38.06 8.88 10.12
CA VAL A 720 -38.16 8.53 11.55
C VAL A 720 -36.84 7.99 12.08
N SER A 721 -36.21 7.06 11.34
CA SER A 721 -34.93 6.46 11.70
C SER A 721 -33.78 7.47 11.66
N LEU A 722 -33.70 8.30 10.61
CA LEU A 722 -32.68 9.35 10.49
C LEU A 722 -32.77 10.38 11.61
N ILE A 723 -33.97 10.89 11.89
CA ILE A 723 -34.23 11.84 12.98
C ILE A 723 -33.86 11.23 14.33
N SER A 724 -34.17 9.96 14.55
CA SER A 724 -33.86 9.25 15.80
C SER A 724 -32.35 9.11 16.05
N ASN A 725 -31.55 9.14 14.97
CA ASN A 725 -30.09 9.07 14.96
C ASN A 725 -29.41 10.42 14.68
N ASN A 726 -30.14 11.53 14.86
CA ASN A 726 -29.63 12.89 14.69
C ASN A 726 -29.13 13.25 13.26
N ILE A 727 -29.65 12.61 12.21
CA ILE A 727 -29.38 12.99 10.80
C ILE A 727 -30.55 13.81 10.27
N PHE A 728 -30.27 15.02 9.74
CA PHE A 728 -31.33 15.96 9.31
C PHE A 728 -31.19 16.52 7.90
N SER A 729 -30.00 16.49 7.31
CA SER A 729 -29.83 16.66 5.87
C SER A 729 -29.13 15.43 5.29
N PHE A 730 -29.61 15.00 4.13
CA PHE A 730 -29.07 13.84 3.44
C PHE A 730 -29.29 14.03 1.93
N ASN A 731 -28.19 14.05 1.17
CA ASN A 731 -28.21 14.25 -0.27
C ASN A 731 -28.06 12.90 -1.00
N ASN A 732 -28.91 12.61 -2.00
CA ASN A 732 -28.75 11.50 -2.97
C ASN A 732 -28.61 10.07 -2.42
N LEU A 733 -29.48 9.67 -1.47
CA LEU A 733 -29.55 8.27 -0.98
C LEU A 733 -30.12 7.27 -2.01
N SER A 734 -30.76 7.73 -3.08
CA SER A 734 -31.40 6.89 -4.11
C SER A 734 -30.42 6.04 -4.94
N THR A 735 -29.11 6.17 -4.70
CA THR A 735 -28.07 5.55 -5.53
C THR A 735 -27.45 4.30 -4.92
N PHE A 736 -27.69 3.95 -3.65
CA PHE A 736 -27.02 2.80 -3.02
C PHE A 736 -27.93 1.54 -2.93
N PRO A 737 -27.57 0.38 -3.52
CA PRO A 737 -28.43 -0.80 -3.62
C PRO A 737 -28.77 -1.48 -2.28
N SER A 738 -27.89 -1.35 -1.28
CA SER A 738 -28.04 -2.02 0.02
C SER A 738 -29.16 -1.42 0.88
N ILE A 739 -29.49 -0.14 0.66
CA ILE A 739 -30.61 0.52 1.33
C ILE A 739 -31.81 0.33 0.43
N LYS A 740 -32.46 -0.85 0.51
CA LYS A 740 -33.76 -1.06 -0.13
C LYS A 740 -34.76 -0.08 0.48
N VAL A 741 -34.96 1.08 -0.15
CA VAL A 741 -36.00 2.07 0.17
C VAL A 741 -37.39 1.52 -0.26
N ASN A 742 -37.66 0.23 -0.06
CA ASN A 742 -38.88 -0.44 -0.51
C ASN A 742 -39.98 -0.45 0.56
N ASN A 743 -39.80 0.25 1.67
CA ASN A 743 -40.82 0.41 2.72
C ASN A 743 -41.05 1.87 3.08
N ILE A 744 -41.27 2.72 2.06
CA ILE A 744 -41.86 4.05 2.24
C ILE A 744 -43.36 3.88 2.55
N LYS A 745 -43.68 3.36 3.73
CA LYS A 745 -45.04 3.51 4.27
C LYS A 745 -45.15 4.95 4.77
N SER A 746 -46.24 5.63 4.43
CA SER A 746 -46.56 6.96 4.97
C SER A 746 -46.69 6.83 6.49
N TYR A 747 -45.85 7.56 7.22
CA TYR A 747 -45.86 7.58 8.68
C TYR A 747 -46.41 8.93 9.12
N THR A 748 -47.65 9.02 9.62
CA THR A 748 -48.32 10.33 9.79
C THR A 748 -48.77 10.68 11.21
N ASP A 749 -48.43 9.87 12.21
CA ASP A 749 -49.15 9.91 13.49
C ASP A 749 -48.35 10.52 14.65
N TYR A 750 -47.05 10.79 14.46
CA TYR A 750 -46.18 11.31 15.52
C TYR A 750 -45.34 12.52 15.09
N ILE A 751 -44.98 13.35 16.06
CA ILE A 751 -44.12 14.52 15.94
C ILE A 751 -42.90 14.33 16.83
N HIS A 752 -41.71 14.59 16.29
CA HIS A 752 -40.46 14.60 17.04
C HIS A 752 -40.19 16.01 17.56
N VAL A 753 -40.08 16.13 18.89
CA VAL A 753 -39.72 17.36 19.58
C VAL A 753 -38.28 17.26 20.04
N LEU A 754 -37.41 18.11 19.50
CA LEU A 754 -35.97 18.09 19.75
C LEU A 754 -35.51 19.42 20.33
N ILE A 755 -34.91 19.39 21.51
CA ILE A 755 -34.22 20.56 22.10
C ILE A 755 -32.74 20.37 21.88
N LYS A 756 -32.10 21.35 21.27
CA LYS A 756 -30.66 21.32 20.97
C LYS A 756 -29.97 22.55 21.52
N CYS A 757 -28.84 22.32 22.17
CA CYS A 757 -27.92 23.35 22.61
C CYS A 757 -26.56 23.03 21.97
N GLU A 758 -26.21 23.74 20.90
CA GLU A 758 -24.93 23.57 20.20
C GLU A 758 -23.79 24.15 21.03
N ARG A 759 -22.60 23.56 20.87
CA ARG A 759 -21.34 24.03 21.47
C ARG A 759 -20.23 24.16 20.44
N TYR A 760 -20.11 23.17 19.56
CA TYR A 760 -19.08 23.16 18.55
C TYR A 760 -19.64 22.60 17.24
N GLU A 761 -19.22 23.19 16.14
CA GLU A 761 -19.44 22.68 14.79
C GLU A 761 -18.10 22.26 14.20
N ILE A 762 -18.00 21.03 13.73
CA ILE A 762 -16.81 20.46 13.07
C ILE A 762 -17.10 20.29 11.58
N LEU A 763 -16.25 20.85 10.73
CA LEU A 763 -16.37 20.77 9.26
C LEU A 763 -15.29 19.87 8.64
N LEU A 764 -15.72 18.77 8.04
CA LEU A 764 -14.93 17.70 7.43
C LEU A 764 -15.14 17.71 5.89
N ASN A 765 -14.43 18.59 5.20
CA ASN A 765 -14.48 18.71 3.73
C ASN A 765 -13.32 17.98 3.03
N LYS A 766 -13.39 17.80 1.71
CA LYS A 766 -12.32 17.15 0.90
C LYS A 766 -10.94 17.80 1.04
N ASP A 767 -10.87 19.08 1.42
CA ASP A 767 -9.58 19.76 1.63
C ASP A 767 -8.90 19.33 2.94
N ASN A 768 -9.71 18.90 3.91
CA ASN A 768 -9.24 18.55 5.25
C ASN A 768 -9.11 17.05 5.46
N ILE A 769 -9.77 16.21 4.67
CA ILE A 769 -9.81 14.76 4.86
C ILE A 769 -9.65 13.97 3.54
N ARG A 770 -9.02 12.80 3.62
CA ARG A 770 -8.87 11.83 2.53
C ARG A 770 -9.18 10.40 2.96
N PRO A 771 -9.52 9.49 2.03
CA PRO A 771 -9.59 8.06 2.31
C PRO A 771 -8.28 7.47 2.88
N THR A 772 -8.39 6.39 3.65
CA THR A 772 -7.23 5.59 4.05
C THR A 772 -6.73 4.73 2.89
N LYS A 773 -5.42 4.43 2.85
CA LYS A 773 -4.84 3.56 1.81
C LYS A 773 -5.46 2.17 1.82
N GLU A 774 -5.77 1.64 3.01
CA GLU A 774 -6.44 0.35 3.17
C GLU A 774 -7.82 0.37 2.51
N PHE A 775 -8.64 1.39 2.81
CA PHE A 775 -9.96 1.53 2.19
C PHE A 775 -9.86 1.69 0.67
N GLU A 776 -8.91 2.48 0.17
CA GLU A 776 -8.71 2.66 -1.29
C GLU A 776 -8.31 1.36 -2.01
N GLN A 777 -7.48 0.53 -1.37
CA GLN A 777 -7.03 -0.74 -1.91
C GLN A 777 -8.16 -1.76 -1.91
N ILE A 778 -8.89 -1.91 -0.80
CA ILE A 778 -9.99 -2.87 -0.69
C ILE A 778 -11.14 -2.50 -1.66
N ILE A 779 -11.40 -1.20 -1.86
CA ILE A 779 -12.32 -0.76 -2.91
C ILE A 779 -11.82 -1.20 -4.29
N GLU A 780 -10.54 -1.04 -4.61
CA GLU A 780 -9.98 -1.47 -5.90
C GLU A 780 -10.13 -2.99 -6.09
N GLU A 781 -9.86 -3.78 -5.06
CA GLU A 781 -10.06 -5.23 -5.08
C GLU A 781 -11.54 -5.60 -5.27
N ALA A 782 -12.45 -4.91 -4.59
CA ALA A 782 -13.88 -5.08 -4.76
C ALA A 782 -14.35 -4.69 -6.18
N LEU A 783 -13.79 -3.62 -6.74
CA LEU A 783 -14.01 -3.20 -8.11
C LEU A 783 -13.47 -4.24 -9.09
N ASN A 784 -12.43 -5.01 -8.79
CA ASN A 784 -11.92 -6.03 -9.72
C ASN A 784 -12.53 -7.43 -9.51
N SER A 785 -13.48 -7.55 -8.58
CA SER A 785 -14.20 -8.80 -8.31
C SER A 785 -15.21 -9.16 -9.40
N MET A 786 -15.41 -10.46 -9.63
CA MET A 786 -16.53 -11.01 -10.42
C MET A 786 -17.91 -10.81 -9.77
N LYS A 787 -17.96 -10.40 -8.49
CA LYS A 787 -19.20 -10.03 -7.78
C LYS A 787 -19.06 -8.64 -7.16
N PRO A 788 -18.86 -7.59 -7.97
CA PRO A 788 -18.40 -6.29 -7.50
C PRO A 788 -19.41 -5.61 -6.57
N LEU A 789 -20.73 -5.75 -6.81
CA LEU A 789 -21.75 -5.18 -5.93
C LEU A 789 -21.72 -5.80 -4.53
N LYS A 790 -21.58 -7.14 -4.45
CA LYS A 790 -21.47 -7.86 -3.18
C LYS A 790 -20.14 -7.56 -2.48
N ALA A 791 -19.05 -7.50 -3.24
CA ALA A 791 -17.73 -7.15 -2.71
C ALA A 791 -17.75 -5.74 -2.13
N LEU A 792 -18.25 -4.74 -2.88
CA LEU A 792 -18.43 -3.37 -2.43
C LEU A 792 -19.32 -3.29 -1.18
N GLN A 793 -20.44 -4.01 -1.16
CA GLN A 793 -21.30 -4.08 0.02
C GLN A 793 -20.52 -4.53 1.25
N ASN A 794 -19.71 -5.58 1.15
CA ASN A 794 -18.88 -6.05 2.26
C ASN A 794 -17.88 -4.97 2.72
N VAL A 795 -17.29 -4.21 1.79
CA VAL A 795 -16.39 -3.09 2.14
C VAL A 795 -17.14 -2.04 2.94
N PHE A 796 -18.30 -1.60 2.46
CA PHE A 796 -19.07 -0.58 3.14
C PHE A 796 -19.71 -1.07 4.45
N ASP A 797 -19.99 -2.38 4.60
CA ASP A 797 -20.41 -2.97 5.86
C ASP A 797 -19.28 -2.93 6.92
N GLU A 798 -18.01 -2.88 6.50
CA GLU A 798 -16.85 -2.82 7.40
C GLU A 798 -16.40 -1.38 7.72
N PHE A 799 -16.38 -0.51 6.70
CA PHE A 799 -15.87 0.87 6.76
C PHE A 799 -16.96 1.94 6.89
N GLY A 800 -18.23 1.57 6.73
CA GLY A 800 -19.38 2.46 6.74
C GLY A 800 -19.91 2.78 5.34
N HIS A 801 -21.22 3.03 5.23
CA HIS A 801 -21.87 3.41 3.97
C HIS A 801 -21.84 4.92 3.75
N LEU A 802 -22.03 5.68 4.82
CA LEU A 802 -22.17 7.13 4.79
C LEU A 802 -21.08 7.81 5.61
N PHE A 803 -20.84 9.08 5.33
CA PHE A 803 -19.92 9.90 6.10
C PHE A 803 -20.45 11.34 6.23
N PRO A 804 -20.50 11.91 7.45
CA PRO A 804 -20.95 13.28 7.68
C PRO A 804 -19.85 14.29 7.34
N GLN A 805 -20.16 15.32 6.54
CA GLN A 805 -19.22 16.43 6.31
C GLN A 805 -19.33 17.52 7.38
N ARG A 806 -20.42 17.54 8.14
CA ARG A 806 -20.64 18.49 9.22
C ARG A 806 -21.15 17.76 10.47
N ILE A 807 -20.48 17.98 11.59
CA ILE A 807 -20.81 17.33 12.88
C ILE A 807 -21.00 18.42 13.92
N ILE A 808 -22.14 18.41 14.63
CA ILE A 808 -22.41 19.35 15.72
C ILE A 808 -22.32 18.61 17.06
N LEU A 809 -21.48 19.14 17.94
CA LEU A 809 -21.35 18.73 19.32
C LEU A 809 -22.11 19.68 20.24
N GLY A 810 -22.75 19.13 21.25
CA GLY A 810 -23.51 19.91 22.22
C GLY A 810 -24.29 19.02 23.16
N ARG A 811 -25.52 19.41 23.49
CA ARG A 811 -26.46 18.58 24.25
C ARG A 811 -27.83 18.56 23.58
N SER A 812 -28.47 17.39 23.60
CA SER A 812 -29.78 17.21 22.99
C SER A 812 -30.77 16.47 23.90
N LEU A 813 -32.04 16.81 23.73
CA LEU A 813 -33.16 16.11 24.35
C LEU A 813 -34.24 15.87 23.31
N LYS A 814 -34.89 14.70 23.38
CA LYS A 814 -35.94 14.32 22.45
C LYS A 814 -37.20 13.83 23.16
N ASN A 815 -38.36 14.09 22.58
CA ASN A 815 -39.63 13.43 22.91
C ASN A 815 -40.41 13.14 21.61
N ILE A 816 -41.21 12.09 21.61
CA ILE A 816 -42.10 11.71 20.51
C ILE A 816 -43.54 11.82 21.02
N ILE A 817 -44.34 12.70 20.40
CA ILE A 817 -45.73 12.95 20.78
C ILE A 817 -46.67 12.63 19.62
N SER A 818 -47.95 12.36 19.91
CA SER A 818 -48.97 12.18 18.87
C SER A 818 -49.29 13.50 18.16
N ASN A 819 -49.57 13.41 16.85
CA ASN A 819 -49.78 14.55 15.97
C ASN A 819 -50.95 15.46 16.42
N LEU A 820 -50.66 16.72 16.74
CA LEU A 820 -51.63 17.78 17.08
C LEU A 820 -51.79 18.70 15.86
N SER A 821 -53.01 18.87 15.37
CA SER A 821 -53.34 19.48 14.07
C SER A 821 -53.07 21.00 13.93
N SER A 822 -52.46 21.67 14.91
CA SER A 822 -52.45 23.14 15.03
C SER A 822 -51.09 23.82 15.19
N PHE A 823 -49.96 23.10 15.06
CA PHE A 823 -48.62 23.70 15.23
C PHE A 823 -47.94 24.07 13.90
N ASN A 824 -47.46 25.31 13.80
CA ASN A 824 -46.57 25.73 12.72
C ASN A 824 -45.18 25.09 12.89
N ILE A 825 -44.67 24.52 11.79
CA ILE A 825 -43.40 23.79 11.74
C ILE A 825 -42.29 24.78 11.39
N ASP A 826 -41.72 25.42 12.41
CA ASP A 826 -40.52 26.25 12.26
C ASP A 826 -39.50 25.93 13.37
N ASN A 827 -38.21 26.08 13.07
CA ASN A 827 -37.15 26.03 14.07
C ASN A 827 -37.26 27.26 14.98
N ILE A 828 -37.49 27.04 16.27
CA ILE A 828 -37.66 28.13 17.24
C ILE A 828 -36.33 28.38 17.94
N ASN A 829 -35.74 29.54 17.71
CA ASN A 829 -34.55 29.99 18.44
C ASN A 829 -34.92 30.32 19.89
N LEU A 830 -34.24 29.69 20.85
CA LEU A 830 -34.45 29.89 22.27
C LEU A 830 -33.58 31.06 22.76
N LYS A 831 -34.20 32.03 23.44
CA LYS A 831 -33.49 33.17 24.04
C LYS A 831 -33.01 32.82 25.45
N SER A 832 -31.93 33.45 25.90
CA SER A 832 -31.47 33.32 27.29
C SER A 832 -32.37 34.12 28.24
N PRO A 833 -32.81 33.56 29.40
CA PRO A 833 -32.55 32.21 29.89
C PRO A 833 -33.33 31.13 29.11
N ILE A 834 -32.62 30.08 28.65
CA ILE A 834 -33.16 29.07 27.70
C ILE A 834 -34.45 28.42 28.24
N PHE A 835 -34.51 28.14 29.54
CA PHE A 835 -35.67 27.48 30.16
C PHE A 835 -36.94 28.33 30.06
N ASP A 836 -36.84 29.64 30.30
CA ASP A 836 -38.00 30.55 30.28
C ASP A 836 -38.54 30.72 28.86
N SER A 837 -37.64 30.73 27.87
CA SER A 837 -38.02 30.74 26.44
C SER A 837 -38.64 29.42 25.97
N LEU A 838 -38.28 28.29 26.58
CA LEU A 838 -38.71 26.95 26.17
C LEU A 838 -40.02 26.51 26.84
N LYS A 839 -40.23 26.90 28.10
CA LYS A 839 -41.34 26.45 28.95
C LYS A 839 -42.74 26.59 28.30
N PRO A 840 -43.10 27.73 27.66
CA PRO A 840 -44.41 27.89 27.04
C PRO A 840 -44.69 26.88 25.92
N TYR A 841 -43.66 26.51 25.15
CA TYR A 841 -43.78 25.54 24.06
C TYR A 841 -43.98 24.13 24.60
N LEU A 842 -43.26 23.75 25.66
CA LEU A 842 -43.43 22.44 26.29
C LEU A 842 -44.79 22.29 26.96
N ASP A 843 -45.32 23.34 27.58
CA ASP A 843 -46.68 23.35 28.14
C ASP A 843 -47.73 23.17 27.03
N ASN A 844 -47.59 23.88 25.92
CA ASN A 844 -48.53 23.81 24.81
C ASN A 844 -48.49 22.47 24.05
N LEU A 845 -47.34 21.80 24.03
CA LEU A 845 -47.15 20.45 23.47
C LEU A 845 -47.49 19.33 24.47
N ASN A 846 -47.87 19.67 25.71
CA ASN A 846 -48.14 18.73 26.81
C ASN A 846 -46.99 17.74 27.09
N VAL A 847 -45.75 18.22 27.01
CA VAL A 847 -44.53 17.41 27.24
C VAL A 847 -44.14 17.46 28.71
N SER A 848 -44.29 16.34 29.42
CA SER A 848 -43.96 16.21 30.85
C SER A 848 -42.53 15.74 31.13
N TYR A 849 -41.90 15.06 30.16
CA TYR A 849 -40.52 14.57 30.26
C TYR A 849 -39.83 14.60 28.90
N LEU A 850 -38.51 14.51 28.90
CA LEU A 850 -37.67 14.42 27.72
C LEU A 850 -36.64 13.30 27.90
N LEU A 851 -36.15 12.75 26.80
CA LEU A 851 -35.14 11.69 26.79
C LEU A 851 -33.81 12.24 26.30
N THR A 852 -32.73 11.90 27.00
CA THR A 852 -31.37 12.03 26.47
C THR A 852 -31.12 11.00 25.36
N PRO A 853 -30.08 11.16 24.52
CA PRO A 853 -29.72 10.16 23.51
C PRO A 853 -29.48 8.76 24.09
N LYS A 854 -28.98 8.68 25.34
CA LYS A 854 -28.78 7.42 26.08
C LYS A 854 -30.04 6.89 26.78
N GLY A 855 -31.22 7.45 26.49
CA GLY A 855 -32.51 6.99 27.02
C GLY A 855 -32.82 7.40 28.47
N ARG A 856 -31.99 8.22 29.12
CA ARG A 856 -32.31 8.75 30.46
C ARG A 856 -33.45 9.75 30.39
N ILE A 857 -34.43 9.59 31.29
CA ILE A 857 -35.59 10.46 31.44
C ILE A 857 -35.17 11.72 32.21
N ILE A 858 -35.49 12.89 31.67
CA ILE A 858 -35.34 14.20 32.29
C ILE A 858 -36.74 14.79 32.43
N GLU A 859 -37.21 14.95 33.67
CA GLU A 859 -38.49 15.59 33.94
C GLU A 859 -38.40 17.09 33.67
N LYS A 860 -39.55 17.71 33.36
CA LYS A 860 -39.62 19.15 33.08
C LYS A 860 -39.06 20.02 34.22
N SER A 861 -39.17 19.57 35.47
CA SER A 861 -38.62 20.23 36.67
C SER A 861 -37.09 20.24 36.71
N ASP A 862 -36.43 19.26 36.11
CA ASP A 862 -34.97 19.11 36.14
C ASP A 862 -34.27 19.73 34.93
N LEU A 863 -35.05 20.21 33.96
CA LEU A 863 -34.56 20.84 32.74
C LEU A 863 -33.64 22.07 32.99
N PRO A 864 -33.90 22.95 33.98
CA PRO A 864 -32.98 24.05 34.31
C PRO A 864 -31.59 23.56 34.74
N ASN A 865 -31.52 22.50 35.56
CA ASN A 865 -30.26 21.90 36.00
C ASN A 865 -29.53 21.24 34.82
N TRP A 866 -30.29 20.61 33.91
CA TRP A 866 -29.74 20.06 32.68
C TRP A 866 -29.14 21.18 31.80
N ILE A 867 -29.82 22.31 31.62
CA ILE A 867 -29.31 23.44 30.81
C ILE A 867 -28.01 24.02 31.40
N GLN A 868 -27.86 24.05 32.72
CA GLN A 868 -26.68 24.61 33.40
C GLN A 868 -25.45 23.69 33.39
N ASN A 869 -25.64 22.37 33.27
CA ASN A 869 -24.53 21.41 33.27
C ASN A 869 -23.95 21.23 31.86
N ILE A 870 -22.95 22.04 31.51
CA ILE A 870 -22.49 22.22 30.12
C ILE A 870 -21.34 21.25 29.74
N ASN A 871 -20.68 20.63 30.72
CA ASN A 871 -19.39 19.96 30.51
C ASN A 871 -19.49 18.58 29.81
N ASN A 872 -20.70 18.04 29.61
CA ASN A 872 -20.90 16.75 28.94
C ASN A 872 -21.35 16.96 27.49
N LEU A 873 -20.39 16.94 26.56
CA LEU A 873 -20.64 17.01 25.12
C LEU A 873 -21.06 15.65 24.55
N GLU A 874 -21.94 15.68 23.56
CA GLU A 874 -22.33 14.54 22.73
C GLU A 874 -22.54 14.99 21.28
N ILE A 875 -22.55 14.04 20.33
CA ILE A 875 -22.97 14.33 18.96
C ILE A 875 -24.48 14.54 18.93
N ILE A 876 -24.91 15.76 18.58
CA ILE A 876 -26.33 16.14 18.55
C ILE A 876 -26.88 16.29 17.13
N GLU A 877 -26.00 16.34 16.12
CA GLU A 877 -26.38 16.47 14.72
C GLU A 877 -25.26 16.00 13.81
N PHE A 878 -25.60 15.11 12.88
CA PHE A 878 -24.83 14.80 11.68
C PHE A 878 -25.52 15.48 10.50
N ASP A 879 -24.75 16.25 9.74
CA ASP A 879 -25.24 17.10 8.66
C ASP A 879 -24.31 16.98 7.43
N ASP A 880 -24.83 17.34 6.25
CA ASP A 880 -24.17 17.12 4.97
C ASP A 880 -23.64 15.69 4.81
N VAL A 881 -24.52 14.72 5.10
CA VAL A 881 -24.16 13.30 5.04
C VAL A 881 -24.16 12.81 3.60
N ILE A 882 -23.03 12.25 3.17
CA ILE A 882 -22.82 11.76 1.79
C ILE A 882 -22.35 10.30 1.79
N PRO A 883 -22.46 9.58 0.64
CA PRO A 883 -21.88 8.25 0.52
C PRO A 883 -20.35 8.28 0.70
N LEU A 884 -19.82 7.34 1.49
CA LEU A 884 -18.40 7.31 1.86
C LEU A 884 -17.46 7.26 0.63
N TYR A 885 -17.86 6.54 -0.42
CA TYR A 885 -17.06 6.44 -1.64
C TYR A 885 -16.89 7.76 -2.40
N LYS A 886 -17.69 8.80 -2.10
CA LYS A 886 -17.53 10.14 -2.71
C LYS A 886 -16.27 10.87 -2.27
N PHE A 887 -15.51 10.32 -1.32
CA PHE A 887 -14.16 10.76 -0.97
C PHE A 887 -13.04 10.14 -1.81
N LEU A 888 -13.33 9.08 -2.59
CA LEU A 888 -12.34 8.45 -3.49
C LEU A 888 -11.97 9.36 -4.67
N GLU A 889 -11.00 8.95 -5.47
CA GLU A 889 -10.69 9.63 -6.73
C GLU A 889 -11.86 9.56 -7.74
N ALA A 890 -11.97 10.57 -8.61
CA ALA A 890 -13.07 10.71 -9.56
C ALA A 890 -13.25 9.47 -10.45
N GLU A 891 -12.16 8.81 -10.86
CA GLU A 891 -12.22 7.59 -11.67
C GLU A 891 -12.93 6.46 -10.93
N LYS A 892 -12.59 6.21 -9.65
CA LYS A 892 -13.23 5.18 -8.83
C LYS A 892 -14.67 5.53 -8.52
N GLN A 893 -14.97 6.81 -8.26
CA GLN A 893 -16.34 7.29 -8.08
C GLN A 893 -17.19 6.99 -9.31
N ASN A 894 -16.71 7.34 -10.50
CA ASN A 894 -17.44 7.10 -11.74
C ASN A 894 -17.66 5.60 -11.99
N LYS A 895 -16.65 4.75 -11.74
CA LYS A 895 -16.81 3.29 -11.83
C LYS A 895 -17.90 2.78 -10.89
N ILE A 896 -17.91 3.24 -9.63
CA ILE A 896 -18.95 2.87 -8.66
C ILE A 896 -20.31 3.40 -9.13
N ASP A 897 -20.44 4.69 -9.42
CA ASP A 897 -21.69 5.33 -9.87
C ASP A 897 -22.26 4.64 -11.11
N ASP A 898 -21.41 4.28 -12.09
CA ASP A 898 -21.84 3.58 -13.29
C ASP A 898 -22.32 2.16 -12.99
N MET A 899 -21.69 1.42 -12.07
CA MET A 899 -22.17 0.11 -11.65
C MET A 899 -23.50 0.16 -10.91
N LEU A 900 -23.79 1.25 -10.21
CA LEU A 900 -25.03 1.44 -9.47
C LEU A 900 -26.23 1.79 -10.38
N LYS A 901 -25.99 2.18 -11.65
CA LYS A 901 -27.06 2.39 -12.63
C LYS A 901 -27.67 1.05 -13.05
N ASN A 902 -28.98 0.92 -12.88
CA ASN A 902 -29.71 -0.31 -13.20
C ASN A 902 -30.16 -0.42 -14.67
N ASN A 903 -29.22 -0.20 -15.59
CA ASN A 903 -29.43 -0.36 -17.04
C ASN A 903 -28.89 -1.73 -17.50
N PHE A 904 -29.29 -2.19 -18.68
CA PHE A 904 -28.71 -3.40 -19.27
C PHE A 904 -27.21 -3.19 -19.54
N LYS A 905 -26.41 -4.20 -19.18
CA LYS A 905 -24.96 -4.18 -19.36
C LYS A 905 -24.46 -5.53 -19.83
N ILE A 906 -23.28 -5.51 -20.43
CA ILE A 906 -22.54 -6.74 -20.73
C ILE A 906 -22.00 -7.30 -19.42
N LEU A 907 -22.52 -8.42 -18.96
CA LEU A 907 -22.11 -9.03 -17.70
C LEU A 907 -20.88 -9.90 -17.83
N MET A 908 -20.76 -10.59 -18.95
CA MET A 908 -19.68 -11.52 -19.23
C MET A 908 -19.60 -11.72 -20.73
N THR A 909 -18.40 -11.95 -21.26
CA THR A 909 -18.19 -12.25 -22.67
C THR A 909 -17.20 -13.39 -22.83
N GLY A 910 -17.37 -14.17 -23.88
CA GLY A 910 -16.45 -15.24 -24.17
C GLY A 910 -16.46 -15.63 -25.64
N ILE A 911 -15.49 -16.49 -25.96
CA ILE A 911 -15.33 -17.07 -27.28
C ILE A 911 -15.19 -18.59 -27.14
N THR A 912 -16.06 -19.32 -27.82
CA THR A 912 -16.08 -20.79 -27.75
C THR A 912 -15.69 -21.35 -29.12
N ASP A 913 -14.67 -22.23 -29.16
CA ASP A 913 -14.30 -22.91 -30.40
C ASP A 913 -15.25 -24.05 -30.76
N LEU A 914 -15.39 -24.30 -32.06
CA LEU A 914 -16.31 -25.27 -32.64
C LEU A 914 -15.59 -26.52 -33.19
N LYS A 915 -14.37 -26.80 -32.71
CA LYS A 915 -13.49 -27.84 -33.27
C LYS A 915 -14.03 -29.26 -33.14
N ASP A 916 -14.89 -29.49 -32.16
CA ASP A 916 -15.50 -30.77 -31.81
C ASP A 916 -16.77 -31.11 -32.62
N LEU A 917 -17.24 -30.20 -33.48
CA LEU A 917 -18.43 -30.40 -34.32
C LEU A 917 -18.08 -31.08 -35.67
N ASP A 918 -19.00 -31.84 -36.28
CA ASP A 918 -18.77 -32.50 -37.57
C ASP A 918 -19.22 -31.66 -38.78
N ASN A 919 -18.37 -31.50 -39.80
CA ASN A 919 -18.68 -30.65 -40.97
C ASN A 919 -19.85 -31.13 -41.83
N ASN A 920 -20.31 -32.37 -41.64
CA ASN A 920 -21.40 -32.96 -42.43
C ASN A 920 -22.80 -32.63 -41.90
N ASP A 921 -22.90 -32.16 -40.65
CA ASP A 921 -24.18 -31.80 -40.05
C ASP A 921 -24.62 -30.38 -40.48
N ILE A 922 -25.93 -30.16 -40.59
CA ILE A 922 -26.51 -28.85 -40.97
C ILE A 922 -26.90 -28.06 -39.71
N GLU A 923 -27.15 -28.74 -38.59
CA GLU A 923 -27.53 -28.17 -37.30
C GLU A 923 -26.63 -28.70 -36.17
N TYR A 924 -26.20 -27.82 -35.28
CA TYR A 924 -25.30 -28.13 -34.17
C TYR A 924 -25.80 -27.58 -32.85
N TYR A 925 -25.58 -28.33 -31.77
CA TYR A 925 -25.81 -27.87 -30.40
C TYR A 925 -24.49 -27.87 -29.65
N LYS A 926 -24.00 -26.68 -29.28
CA LYS A 926 -22.77 -26.52 -28.49
C LYS A 926 -23.12 -26.02 -27.10
N ARG A 927 -22.82 -26.82 -26.07
CA ARG A 927 -22.88 -26.38 -24.68
C ARG A 927 -21.73 -25.39 -24.40
N ILE A 928 -22.05 -24.26 -23.78
CA ILE A 928 -21.10 -23.26 -23.30
C ILE A 928 -21.25 -23.21 -21.78
N ASN A 929 -20.16 -23.52 -21.07
CA ASN A 929 -20.13 -23.45 -19.61
C ASN A 929 -19.49 -22.13 -19.18
N ILE A 930 -19.99 -21.55 -18.10
CA ILE A 930 -19.51 -20.27 -17.56
C ILE A 930 -19.03 -20.44 -16.12
N GLU A 931 -17.91 -19.80 -15.80
CA GLU A 931 -17.33 -19.78 -14.46
C GLU A 931 -16.95 -18.34 -14.08
N PRO A 932 -17.40 -17.81 -12.92
CA PRO A 932 -18.27 -18.46 -11.93
C PRO A 932 -19.74 -18.55 -12.39
N SER A 933 -20.49 -19.50 -11.80
CA SER A 933 -21.95 -19.66 -12.00
C SER A 933 -22.71 -18.35 -11.72
N LEU A 934 -23.72 -18.04 -12.54
CA LEU A 934 -24.50 -16.79 -12.51
C LEU A 934 -25.51 -16.69 -11.36
N GLU A 935 -25.81 -17.79 -10.66
CA GLU A 935 -26.78 -17.87 -9.54
C GLU A 935 -28.26 -17.68 -9.92
N ASP A 936 -28.57 -17.11 -11.09
CA ASP A 936 -29.92 -17.02 -11.68
C ASP A 936 -29.89 -17.46 -13.17
N GLU A 937 -31.03 -17.93 -13.69
CA GLU A 937 -31.22 -18.34 -15.10
C GLU A 937 -31.79 -17.21 -15.96
N ASN A 938 -32.23 -16.10 -15.34
CA ASN A 938 -32.78 -14.93 -16.03
C ASN A 938 -31.67 -14.06 -16.61
N TYR A 939 -31.07 -14.51 -17.71
CA TYR A 939 -30.15 -13.72 -18.53
C TYR A 939 -30.37 -13.97 -20.01
N GLU A 940 -29.93 -13.01 -20.83
CA GLU A 940 -29.94 -13.15 -22.28
C GLU A 940 -28.53 -13.26 -22.82
N VAL A 941 -28.39 -14.02 -23.91
CA VAL A 941 -27.12 -14.16 -24.61
C VAL A 941 -27.26 -13.69 -26.04
N PHE A 942 -26.35 -12.81 -26.42
CA PHE A 942 -26.21 -12.33 -27.79
C PHE A 942 -24.85 -12.72 -28.34
N GLY A 943 -24.70 -12.78 -29.66
CA GLY A 943 -23.47 -13.30 -30.24
C GLY A 943 -23.55 -13.55 -31.73
N SER A 944 -22.45 -14.05 -32.30
CA SER A 944 -22.36 -14.40 -33.72
C SER A 944 -21.28 -15.46 -33.93
N VAL A 945 -21.40 -16.22 -35.03
CA VAL A 945 -20.32 -17.10 -35.48
C VAL A 945 -19.31 -16.29 -36.28
N ILE A 946 -18.05 -16.42 -35.89
CA ILE A 946 -16.92 -15.74 -36.52
C ILE A 946 -15.94 -16.77 -37.10
N SER A 947 -15.32 -16.40 -38.20
CA SER A 947 -14.28 -17.19 -38.86
C SER A 947 -12.97 -17.21 -38.06
N ARG A 948 -11.99 -18.01 -38.52
CA ARG A 948 -10.61 -18.00 -38.04
C ARG A 948 -9.92 -16.63 -38.12
N ASN A 949 -10.32 -15.80 -39.09
CA ASN A 949 -9.86 -14.42 -39.23
C ASN A 949 -10.72 -13.43 -38.43
N HIS A 950 -11.52 -13.93 -37.49
CA HIS A 950 -12.34 -13.14 -36.58
C HIS A 950 -13.38 -12.26 -37.27
N SER A 951 -13.81 -12.59 -38.50
CA SER A 951 -14.87 -11.88 -39.23
C SER A 951 -16.20 -12.63 -39.13
N LYS A 952 -17.31 -11.91 -38.92
CA LYS A 952 -18.68 -12.44 -38.91
C LYS A 952 -19.00 -13.22 -40.17
N LEU A 953 -19.67 -14.37 -40.01
CA LEU A 953 -20.13 -15.22 -41.10
C LEU A 953 -21.65 -15.09 -41.26
N GLU A 954 -22.14 -14.32 -42.25
CA GLU A 954 -23.58 -14.20 -42.53
C GLU A 954 -24.24 -15.53 -42.95
N GLU A 955 -23.40 -16.46 -43.41
CA GLU A 955 -23.76 -17.79 -43.91
C GLU A 955 -24.11 -18.80 -42.80
N ILE A 956 -23.80 -18.46 -41.54
CA ILE A 956 -23.98 -19.33 -40.39
C ILE A 956 -24.80 -18.59 -39.34
N TYR A 957 -25.99 -19.12 -39.05
CA TYR A 957 -26.87 -18.59 -38.03
C TYR A 957 -26.51 -19.20 -36.66
N VAL A 958 -26.55 -18.38 -35.61
CA VAL A 958 -26.44 -18.84 -34.22
C VAL A 958 -27.53 -18.22 -33.38
N ASN A 959 -28.10 -19.01 -32.49
CA ASN A 959 -29.02 -18.57 -31.46
C ASN A 959 -28.64 -19.19 -30.12
N PHE A 960 -29.19 -18.66 -29.04
CA PHE A 960 -28.88 -19.08 -27.68
C PHE A 960 -30.14 -19.44 -26.91
N GLY A 961 -30.07 -20.53 -26.17
CA GLY A 961 -31.20 -21.06 -25.42
C GLY A 961 -30.79 -22.14 -24.42
N SER A 962 -31.79 -22.74 -23.75
CA SER A 962 -31.59 -23.73 -22.70
C SER A 962 -30.61 -23.27 -21.60
N TYR A 963 -30.97 -22.14 -20.98
CA TYR A 963 -30.20 -21.48 -19.92
C TYR A 963 -30.25 -22.26 -18.60
N ASP A 964 -29.13 -22.33 -17.89
CA ASP A 964 -29.04 -22.69 -16.48
C ASP A 964 -27.96 -21.88 -15.76
N PHE A 965 -27.79 -22.08 -14.45
CA PHE A 965 -26.84 -21.33 -13.62
C PHE A 965 -25.37 -21.46 -14.06
N ASN A 966 -25.01 -22.55 -14.75
CA ASN A 966 -23.65 -22.89 -15.18
C ASN A 966 -23.42 -22.66 -16.67
N GLY A 967 -24.39 -22.13 -17.42
CA GLY A 967 -24.23 -21.78 -18.82
C GLY A 967 -25.45 -22.06 -19.68
N PHE A 968 -25.22 -22.12 -20.99
CA PHE A 968 -26.28 -22.12 -22.00
C PHE A 968 -25.86 -22.92 -23.22
N PHE A 969 -26.80 -23.19 -24.13
CA PHE A 969 -26.52 -23.83 -25.40
C PHE A 969 -26.54 -22.80 -26.54
N ALA A 970 -25.57 -22.92 -27.45
CA ALA A 970 -25.60 -22.26 -28.75
C ALA A 970 -26.13 -23.25 -29.80
N LEU A 971 -27.25 -22.90 -30.44
CA LEU A 971 -27.77 -23.59 -31.61
C LEU A 971 -27.18 -22.93 -32.86
N ILE A 972 -26.44 -23.70 -33.66
CA ILE A 972 -25.74 -23.19 -34.84
C ILE A 972 -26.27 -23.91 -36.06
N LYS A 973 -26.64 -23.16 -37.11
CA LYS A 973 -27.18 -23.71 -38.36
C LYS A 973 -26.43 -23.16 -39.57
N LYS A 974 -26.10 -24.05 -40.50
CA LYS A 974 -25.34 -23.75 -41.72
C LYS A 974 -26.26 -23.73 -42.95
N LEU A 975 -26.06 -22.77 -43.86
CA LEU A 975 -26.71 -22.77 -45.18
C LEU A 975 -26.11 -23.85 -46.11
N GLU A 976 -26.93 -24.63 -46.81
CA GLU A 976 -26.50 -25.79 -47.63
C GLU A 976 -25.47 -25.45 -48.72
N GLU A 977 -25.43 -24.22 -49.24
CA GLU A 977 -24.54 -23.82 -50.34
C GLU A 977 -23.13 -23.37 -49.87
N THR A 978 -22.82 -23.48 -48.58
CA THR A 978 -21.64 -22.82 -48.00
C THR A 978 -20.44 -23.75 -47.86
N SER A 979 -19.29 -23.30 -48.40
CA SER A 979 -18.02 -24.06 -48.38
C SER A 979 -17.21 -23.93 -47.07
N ILE A 980 -17.80 -23.29 -46.05
CA ILE A 980 -17.13 -22.98 -44.78
C ILE A 980 -16.91 -24.24 -43.93
N ASP A 981 -15.70 -24.39 -43.38
CA ASP A 981 -15.34 -25.39 -42.38
C ASP A 981 -15.73 -24.90 -40.96
N ILE A 982 -16.70 -25.57 -40.32
CA ILE A 982 -17.20 -25.15 -39.00
C ILE A 982 -16.14 -25.34 -37.91
N LYS A 983 -15.20 -26.29 -38.09
CA LYS A 983 -14.17 -26.61 -37.09
C LYS A 983 -13.15 -25.48 -36.93
N GLU A 984 -13.05 -24.59 -37.92
CA GLU A 984 -12.21 -23.40 -37.86
C GLU A 984 -12.94 -22.15 -37.34
N CYS A 985 -14.23 -22.28 -36.99
CA CYS A 985 -15.07 -21.18 -36.53
C CYS A 985 -15.16 -21.11 -35.01
N TYR A 986 -15.60 -19.95 -34.52
CA TYR A 986 -15.82 -19.67 -33.12
C TYR A 986 -17.19 -19.02 -32.90
N VAL A 987 -17.81 -19.30 -31.76
CA VAL A 987 -18.98 -18.56 -31.28
C VAL A 987 -18.50 -17.48 -30.35
N LEU A 988 -18.66 -16.23 -30.78
CA LEU A 988 -18.55 -15.08 -29.91
C LEU A 988 -19.89 -14.90 -29.20
N TRP A 989 -19.86 -14.77 -27.88
CA TRP A 989 -21.05 -14.60 -27.06
C TRP A 989 -20.86 -13.54 -25.98
N MET A 990 -21.96 -12.89 -25.61
CA MET A 990 -22.05 -11.89 -24.56
C MET A 990 -23.33 -12.08 -23.77
N ILE A 991 -23.20 -12.15 -22.44
CA ILE A 991 -24.31 -12.24 -21.50
C ILE A 991 -24.73 -10.82 -21.16
N ILE A 992 -26.01 -10.53 -21.31
CA ILE A 992 -26.57 -9.20 -21.08
C ILE A 992 -27.70 -9.32 -20.09
N GLU A 993 -27.60 -8.53 -19.01
CA GLU A 993 -28.69 -8.34 -18.06
C GLU A 993 -28.43 -7.07 -17.22
N LYS A 994 -29.40 -6.71 -16.39
CA LYS A 994 -29.26 -5.67 -15.36
C LYS A 994 -28.43 -6.16 -14.17
N PRO A 995 -27.45 -5.38 -13.69
CA PRO A 995 -26.66 -5.72 -12.50
C PRO A 995 -27.47 -5.93 -11.21
N SER A 996 -28.71 -5.42 -11.12
CA SER A 996 -29.56 -5.69 -9.95
C SER A 996 -30.13 -7.10 -9.89
N GLU A 997 -30.27 -7.76 -11.03
CA GLU A 997 -30.86 -9.10 -11.14
C GLU A 997 -29.77 -10.17 -10.96
N LEU A 998 -28.59 -9.95 -11.54
CA LEU A 998 -27.45 -10.86 -11.46
C LEU A 998 -26.29 -10.25 -10.69
N LEU A 999 -25.88 -10.93 -9.61
CA LEU A 999 -24.78 -10.49 -8.74
C LEU A 999 -23.40 -10.73 -9.36
N VAL A 1000 -23.32 -11.59 -10.38
CA VAL A 1000 -22.09 -11.92 -11.11
C VAL A 1000 -21.95 -10.94 -12.27
N PHE A 1001 -20.89 -10.15 -12.21
CA PHE A 1001 -20.63 -9.06 -13.14
C PHE A 1001 -19.13 -8.93 -13.35
N SER A 1002 -18.65 -9.35 -14.51
CA SER A 1002 -17.22 -9.38 -14.81
C SER A 1002 -16.59 -7.98 -14.84
N PRO A 1003 -15.32 -7.82 -14.42
CA PRO A 1003 -14.57 -6.59 -14.69
C PRO A 1003 -14.35 -6.32 -16.19
N SER A 1004 -14.52 -7.31 -17.07
CA SER A 1004 -14.40 -7.15 -18.52
C SER A 1004 -15.66 -6.51 -19.11
N ASN A 1005 -15.52 -5.38 -19.81
CA ASN A 1005 -16.58 -4.71 -20.58
C ASN A 1005 -17.75 -4.13 -19.76
N ARG A 1006 -17.69 -4.14 -18.43
CA ARG A 1006 -18.74 -3.65 -17.53
C ARG A 1006 -19.08 -2.16 -17.66
N GLU A 1007 -18.17 -1.40 -18.25
CA GLU A 1007 -18.38 0.00 -18.62
C GLU A 1007 -19.35 0.14 -19.80
N PHE A 1008 -19.58 -0.92 -20.56
CA PHE A 1008 -20.45 -0.91 -21.75
C PHE A 1008 -21.92 -1.05 -21.34
N GLN A 1009 -22.62 0.08 -21.41
CA GLN A 1009 -24.08 0.09 -21.44
C GLN A 1009 -24.58 -0.42 -22.80
N VAL A 1010 -25.65 -1.19 -22.77
CA VAL A 1010 -26.27 -1.77 -23.97
C VAL A 1010 -27.76 -1.49 -23.96
N ASP A 1011 -28.34 -1.33 -25.14
CA ASP A 1011 -29.78 -1.16 -25.30
C ASP A 1011 -30.38 -2.44 -25.89
N CYS A 1012 -31.40 -2.98 -25.22
CA CYS A 1012 -32.10 -4.20 -25.65
C CYS A 1012 -33.56 -3.92 -26.00
N ILE A 1013 -34.05 -4.54 -27.07
CA ILE A 1013 -35.44 -4.49 -27.52
C ILE A 1013 -35.95 -5.92 -27.68
N LYS A 1014 -37.17 -6.18 -27.20
CA LYS A 1014 -37.92 -7.40 -27.49
C LYS A 1014 -39.20 -6.99 -28.22
N GLU A 1015 -39.39 -7.46 -29.44
CA GLU A 1015 -40.52 -7.09 -30.28
C GLU A 1015 -41.12 -8.31 -30.97
N SER A 1016 -42.43 -8.50 -30.88
CA SER A 1016 -43.14 -9.59 -31.56
C SER A 1016 -43.57 -9.16 -32.97
N ILE A 1017 -43.25 -9.95 -33.98
CA ILE A 1017 -43.63 -9.71 -35.37
C ILE A 1017 -44.40 -10.90 -35.95
N ILE A 1018 -45.28 -10.63 -36.90
CA ILE A 1018 -46.06 -11.64 -37.61
C ILE A 1018 -45.49 -11.82 -39.02
N LEU A 1019 -44.96 -13.00 -39.33
CA LEU A 1019 -44.47 -13.31 -40.67
C LEU A 1019 -45.63 -13.44 -41.66
N ARG A 1020 -45.49 -12.78 -42.82
CA ARG A 1020 -46.45 -12.86 -43.92
C ARG A 1020 -45.75 -13.34 -45.19
N PRO A 1021 -46.34 -14.25 -45.99
CA PRO A 1021 -45.67 -14.84 -47.16
C PRO A 1021 -45.23 -13.83 -48.23
N ASP A 1022 -45.89 -12.67 -48.29
CA ASP A 1022 -45.69 -11.58 -49.26
C ASP A 1022 -44.75 -10.48 -48.76
N LYS A 1023 -44.30 -10.53 -47.49
CA LYS A 1023 -43.49 -9.49 -46.86
C LYS A 1023 -42.14 -10.03 -46.41
N SER A 1024 -41.06 -9.45 -46.93
CA SER A 1024 -39.69 -9.83 -46.56
C SER A 1024 -39.00 -8.82 -45.64
N ASN A 1025 -39.45 -7.56 -45.60
CA ASN A 1025 -38.86 -6.47 -44.82
C ASN A 1025 -39.74 -6.08 -43.62
N TYR A 1026 -39.12 -5.89 -42.46
CA TYR A 1026 -39.78 -5.59 -41.19
C TYR A 1026 -39.12 -4.39 -40.51
N TYR A 1027 -39.94 -3.40 -40.15
CA TYR A 1027 -39.49 -2.16 -39.51
C TYR A 1027 -39.75 -2.20 -38.01
N ILE A 1028 -38.70 -2.03 -37.22
CA ILE A 1028 -38.76 -2.03 -35.75
C ILE A 1028 -38.42 -0.64 -35.25
N LYS A 1029 -39.30 -0.07 -34.45
CA LYS A 1029 -39.10 1.25 -33.84
C LYS A 1029 -38.27 1.09 -32.56
N THR A 1030 -37.19 1.85 -32.44
CA THR A 1030 -36.36 1.86 -31.24
C THR A 1030 -36.86 2.90 -30.25
N SER A 1031 -36.81 2.59 -28.95
CA SER A 1031 -37.14 3.54 -27.87
C SER A 1031 -36.00 4.53 -27.57
N PHE A 1032 -34.85 4.34 -28.21
CA PHE A 1032 -33.62 5.12 -28.09
C PHE A 1032 -33.07 5.46 -29.49
N SER A 1033 -32.22 6.48 -29.58
CA SER A 1033 -31.66 6.96 -30.85
C SER A 1033 -30.47 6.12 -31.31
N LEU A 1034 -30.48 5.72 -32.58
CA LEU A 1034 -29.40 5.02 -33.25
C LEU A 1034 -28.38 6.01 -33.84
N SER A 1035 -27.11 5.62 -33.84
CA SER A 1035 -26.00 6.43 -34.36
C SER A 1035 -25.12 5.62 -35.29
N LEU A 1036 -24.43 6.33 -36.19
CA LEU A 1036 -23.43 5.74 -37.09
C LEU A 1036 -22.35 5.01 -36.26
N GLY A 1037 -22.02 3.78 -36.64
CA GLY A 1037 -21.04 2.93 -35.97
C GLY A 1037 -21.63 2.03 -34.88
N ASN A 1038 -22.92 2.15 -34.52
CA ASN A 1038 -23.54 1.22 -33.60
C ASN A 1038 -23.54 -0.21 -34.18
N THR A 1039 -23.30 -1.21 -33.34
CA THR A 1039 -23.32 -2.63 -33.72
C THR A 1039 -24.58 -3.30 -33.21
N ILE A 1040 -25.29 -4.02 -34.09
CA ILE A 1040 -26.57 -4.67 -33.79
C ILE A 1040 -26.44 -6.19 -33.83
N PHE A 1041 -26.94 -6.85 -32.79
CA PHE A 1041 -27.17 -8.30 -32.73
C PHE A 1041 -28.67 -8.57 -32.69
N VAL A 1042 -29.13 -9.55 -33.46
CA VAL A 1042 -30.55 -9.90 -33.54
C VAL A 1042 -30.72 -11.40 -33.55
N HIS A 1043 -31.60 -11.88 -32.67
CA HIS A 1043 -32.00 -13.26 -32.55
C HIS A 1043 -33.52 -13.36 -32.61
N ALA A 1044 -34.05 -14.45 -33.17
CA ALA A 1044 -35.49 -14.69 -33.26
C ALA A 1044 -35.90 -15.98 -32.55
N TYR A 1045 -37.07 -15.95 -31.92
CA TYR A 1045 -37.69 -17.08 -31.21
C TYR A 1045 -39.15 -17.23 -31.64
N TYR A 1046 -39.74 -18.44 -31.60
CA TYR A 1046 -41.19 -18.59 -31.83
C TYR A 1046 -41.96 -18.18 -30.57
N SER A 1047 -42.98 -17.33 -30.70
CA SER A 1047 -43.72 -16.77 -29.56
C SER A 1047 -44.53 -17.79 -28.74
N SER A 1048 -44.89 -18.93 -29.34
CA SER A 1048 -45.79 -19.94 -28.75
C SER A 1048 -45.12 -21.27 -28.40
N THR A 1049 -43.82 -21.42 -28.69
CA THR A 1049 -43.05 -22.65 -28.46
C THR A 1049 -41.58 -22.33 -28.18
N ASN A 1050 -40.91 -23.10 -27.32
CA ASN A 1050 -39.44 -23.05 -27.17
C ASN A 1050 -38.66 -23.57 -28.41
N TYR A 1051 -39.31 -23.69 -29.56
CA TYR A 1051 -38.66 -24.01 -30.83
C TYR A 1051 -38.15 -22.73 -31.48
N GLU A 1052 -37.09 -22.85 -32.28
CA GLU A 1052 -36.46 -21.71 -32.92
C GLU A 1052 -36.73 -21.66 -34.43
N PRO A 1053 -36.97 -20.46 -34.99
CA PRO A 1053 -37.27 -20.28 -36.40
C PRO A 1053 -36.08 -20.57 -37.30
N ASN A 1054 -36.36 -21.22 -38.42
CA ASN A 1054 -35.39 -21.54 -39.46
C ASN A 1054 -35.21 -20.36 -40.44
N ASN A 1055 -34.99 -19.15 -39.90
CA ASN A 1055 -34.98 -17.91 -40.67
C ASN A 1055 -33.67 -17.13 -40.45
N ILE A 1056 -33.06 -16.66 -41.52
CA ILE A 1056 -31.89 -15.79 -41.48
C ILE A 1056 -32.36 -14.34 -41.47
N ILE A 1057 -31.92 -13.60 -40.47
CA ILE A 1057 -32.26 -12.19 -40.28
C ILE A 1057 -31.08 -11.35 -40.74
N LYS A 1058 -31.33 -10.47 -41.70
CA LYS A 1058 -30.31 -9.56 -42.27
C LYS A 1058 -30.73 -8.12 -42.06
N LEU A 1059 -29.82 -7.28 -41.56
CA LEU A 1059 -30.03 -5.84 -41.51
C LEU A 1059 -29.95 -5.25 -42.93
N VAL A 1060 -30.97 -4.48 -43.34
CA VAL A 1060 -31.02 -3.85 -44.68
C VAL A 1060 -30.74 -2.36 -44.61
N LYS A 1061 -31.52 -1.63 -43.80
CA LYS A 1061 -31.44 -0.17 -43.66
C LYS A 1061 -31.70 0.25 -42.21
N TRP A 1062 -31.27 1.44 -41.83
CA TRP A 1062 -31.62 2.07 -40.56
C TRP A 1062 -31.89 3.57 -40.71
N SER A 1063 -32.57 4.15 -39.71
CA SER A 1063 -32.73 5.58 -39.50
C SER A 1063 -32.57 5.88 -38.00
N TYR A 1064 -32.63 7.15 -37.59
CA TYR A 1064 -32.41 7.53 -36.18
C TYR A 1064 -33.23 6.73 -35.15
N ASN A 1065 -34.46 6.30 -35.47
CA ASN A 1065 -35.34 5.59 -34.53
C ASN A 1065 -35.95 4.29 -35.10
N TYR A 1066 -35.46 3.80 -36.24
CA TYR A 1066 -36.00 2.59 -36.88
C TYR A 1066 -34.91 1.71 -37.47
N ILE A 1067 -35.11 0.40 -37.36
CA ILE A 1067 -34.27 -0.62 -37.97
C ILE A 1067 -35.12 -1.44 -38.95
N ASN A 1068 -34.61 -1.68 -40.15
CA ASN A 1068 -35.24 -2.53 -41.15
C ASN A 1068 -34.48 -3.85 -41.30
N PHE A 1069 -35.16 -4.96 -41.00
CA PHE A 1069 -34.64 -6.31 -41.18
C PHE A 1069 -35.33 -7.04 -42.32
N GLN A 1070 -34.53 -7.76 -43.11
CA GLN A 1070 -35.01 -8.75 -44.04
C GLN A 1070 -34.97 -10.12 -43.39
N ILE A 1071 -36.09 -10.86 -43.45
CA ILE A 1071 -36.19 -12.22 -42.93
C ILE A 1071 -36.26 -13.19 -44.11
N ILE A 1072 -35.24 -14.04 -44.22
CA ILE A 1072 -35.11 -15.03 -45.29
C ILE A 1072 -35.46 -16.40 -44.69
N LYS A 1073 -36.52 -17.02 -45.19
CA LYS A 1073 -36.94 -18.36 -44.78
C LYS A 1073 -36.00 -19.40 -45.38
N SER A 1074 -35.36 -20.22 -44.54
CA SER A 1074 -34.60 -21.37 -45.06
C SER A 1074 -35.57 -22.40 -45.63
N THR A 1075 -35.18 -23.03 -46.74
CA THR A 1075 -36.02 -23.95 -47.52
C THR A 1075 -36.29 -25.31 -46.86
N TYR A 1076 -35.91 -25.51 -45.60
CA TYR A 1076 -36.17 -26.77 -44.89
C TYR A 1076 -37.58 -26.83 -44.30
N ASN A 1077 -38.50 -27.35 -45.10
CA ASN A 1077 -39.62 -28.16 -44.61
C ASN A 1077 -40.18 -29.05 -45.72
N THR A 1078 -39.44 -30.10 -46.07
CA THR A 1078 -40.02 -31.34 -46.58
C THR A 1078 -39.22 -32.51 -46.01
N TYR A 1079 -39.92 -33.45 -45.36
CA TYR A 1079 -39.44 -34.71 -44.75
C TYR A 1079 -38.98 -34.67 -43.28
N ASN A 1080 -39.96 -34.68 -42.36
CA ASN A 1080 -40.23 -35.90 -41.59
C ASN A 1080 -41.65 -35.90 -41.00
N GLU A 1081 -42.55 -36.63 -41.67
CA GLU A 1081 -43.76 -37.16 -41.06
C GLU A 1081 -43.38 -38.24 -40.05
N SER A 1082 -43.63 -38.03 -38.76
CA SER A 1082 -44.12 -39.07 -37.85
C SER A 1082 -44.33 -38.59 -36.41
N SER A 1083 -45.19 -37.57 -36.22
CA SER A 1083 -46.02 -37.46 -35.03
C SER A 1083 -47.15 -36.46 -35.25
N ASN A 1084 -48.30 -37.00 -35.66
CA ASN A 1084 -49.57 -36.28 -35.75
C ASN A 1084 -49.96 -35.68 -34.39
N ASN A 1085 -50.08 -34.35 -34.31
CA ASN A 1085 -51.37 -33.64 -34.18
C ASN A 1085 -51.11 -32.14 -33.92
N PHE A 1086 -51.99 -31.30 -34.48
CA PHE A 1086 -51.98 -29.83 -34.53
C PHE A 1086 -51.18 -29.23 -35.69
N LEU A 1087 -51.82 -29.12 -36.86
CA LEU A 1087 -51.82 -27.92 -37.73
C LEU A 1087 -52.58 -28.25 -39.02
N THR A 1088 -53.92 -28.27 -38.93
CA THR A 1088 -54.80 -28.25 -40.10
C THR A 1088 -55.17 -26.81 -40.44
N ASN A 1089 -54.87 -26.41 -41.68
CA ASN A 1089 -55.54 -25.36 -42.48
C ASN A 1089 -56.17 -24.17 -41.73
N THR A 1090 -55.38 -23.10 -41.56
CA THR A 1090 -55.79 -21.69 -41.67
C THR A 1090 -54.54 -20.90 -42.07
N GLU A 1091 -54.70 -19.66 -42.57
CA GLU A 1091 -53.60 -18.77 -43.00
C GLU A 1091 -52.46 -18.75 -41.96
N ASN A 1092 -51.34 -19.42 -42.23
CA ASN A 1092 -50.28 -19.62 -41.25
C ASN A 1092 -49.45 -18.34 -41.08
N THR A 1093 -49.96 -17.40 -40.31
CA THR A 1093 -49.17 -16.34 -39.66
C THR A 1093 -48.24 -16.99 -38.64
N ILE A 1094 -46.93 -16.80 -38.81
CA ILE A 1094 -45.92 -17.27 -37.85
C ILE A 1094 -45.52 -16.09 -36.98
N ASP A 1095 -45.78 -16.19 -35.68
CA ASP A 1095 -45.41 -15.16 -34.71
C ASP A 1095 -43.97 -15.39 -34.22
N LEU A 1096 -43.12 -14.37 -34.34
CA LEU A 1096 -41.72 -14.38 -33.93
C LEU A 1096 -41.42 -13.28 -32.93
N ASP A 1097 -40.72 -13.62 -31.87
CA ASP A 1097 -40.16 -12.66 -30.93
C ASP A 1097 -38.71 -12.35 -31.34
N LEU A 1098 -38.47 -11.08 -31.69
CA LEU A 1098 -37.16 -10.56 -32.05
C LEU A 1098 -36.50 -9.92 -30.84
N HIS A 1099 -35.37 -10.47 -30.44
CA HIS A 1099 -34.51 -9.93 -29.39
C HIS A 1099 -33.35 -9.22 -30.07
N ILE A 1100 -33.22 -7.92 -29.81
CA ILE A 1100 -32.25 -7.04 -30.45
C ILE A 1100 -31.38 -6.41 -29.38
N CYS A 1101 -30.06 -6.55 -29.52
CA CYS A 1101 -29.08 -5.84 -28.72
C CYS A 1101 -28.34 -4.83 -29.58
N VAL A 1102 -28.23 -3.59 -29.09
CA VAL A 1102 -27.51 -2.49 -29.73
C VAL A 1102 -26.33 -2.07 -28.85
N LEU A 1103 -25.13 -2.09 -29.43
CA LEU A 1103 -23.89 -1.62 -28.82
C LEU A 1103 -23.46 -0.28 -29.43
N CYS A 1104 -23.04 0.67 -28.58
CA CYS A 1104 -22.63 2.00 -29.00
C CYS A 1104 -21.29 2.02 -29.74
N SER A 1105 -21.16 2.90 -30.75
CA SER A 1105 -19.94 3.14 -31.53
C SER A 1105 -18.72 3.65 -30.74
N ASP A 1106 -18.92 4.19 -29.54
CA ASP A 1106 -17.82 4.70 -28.68
C ASP A 1106 -16.90 3.57 -28.21
N TYR A 1107 -17.33 2.31 -28.32
CA TYR A 1107 -16.60 1.13 -27.92
C TYR A 1107 -16.02 0.42 -29.14
N LYS A 1108 -14.69 0.24 -29.17
CA LYS A 1108 -14.00 -0.39 -30.31
C LYS A 1108 -13.79 -1.89 -30.15
N ASN A 1109 -13.63 -2.38 -28.91
CA ASN A 1109 -13.24 -3.77 -28.66
C ASN A 1109 -13.96 -4.36 -27.43
N LEU A 1110 -14.37 -5.62 -27.53
CA LEU A 1110 -14.77 -6.46 -26.39
C LEU A 1110 -13.54 -7.20 -25.84
N LYS A 1111 -13.36 -7.18 -24.52
CA LYS A 1111 -12.38 -8.00 -23.78
C LYS A 1111 -13.01 -9.30 -23.35
N PHE A 1112 -12.40 -10.45 -23.63
CA PHE A 1112 -12.97 -11.74 -23.24
C PHE A 1112 -12.60 -12.14 -21.81
N ASP A 1113 -13.58 -12.71 -21.12
CA ASP A 1113 -13.37 -13.31 -19.81
C ASP A 1113 -12.60 -14.63 -19.94
N LYS A 1114 -11.68 -14.88 -18.99
CA LYS A 1114 -10.95 -16.14 -18.90
C LYS A 1114 -11.92 -17.27 -18.57
N ILE A 1115 -12.40 -17.94 -19.61
CA ILE A 1115 -13.20 -19.15 -19.51
C ILE A 1115 -12.35 -20.27 -20.09
N ASP A 1116 -12.20 -21.37 -19.34
CA ASP A 1116 -11.40 -22.55 -19.71
C ASP A 1116 -9.88 -22.32 -19.92
N ASN A 1117 -9.20 -21.56 -19.05
CA ASN A 1117 -7.73 -21.39 -19.07
C ASN A 1117 -7.12 -20.85 -20.38
N LYS A 1118 -7.90 -20.19 -21.24
CA LYS A 1118 -7.41 -19.55 -22.48
C LYS A 1118 -7.13 -18.05 -22.26
N LYS A 1119 -6.09 -17.53 -22.95
CA LYS A 1119 -5.55 -16.17 -22.80
C LYS A 1119 -6.63 -15.09 -23.00
N GLU A 1120 -6.53 -14.01 -22.22
CA GLU A 1120 -7.28 -12.77 -22.45
C GLU A 1120 -7.05 -12.27 -23.89
N GLY A 1121 -8.15 -12.01 -24.58
CA GLY A 1121 -8.15 -11.48 -25.94
C GLY A 1121 -9.04 -10.24 -26.05
N LYS A 1122 -8.75 -9.39 -27.05
CA LYS A 1122 -9.63 -8.29 -27.45
C LYS A 1122 -10.16 -8.58 -28.85
N HIS A 1123 -11.44 -8.31 -29.07
CA HIS A 1123 -12.07 -8.50 -30.37
C HIS A 1123 -12.78 -7.23 -30.83
N SER A 1124 -12.53 -6.85 -32.08
CA SER A 1124 -13.11 -5.66 -32.69
C SER A 1124 -14.62 -5.83 -32.85
N LEU A 1125 -15.39 -4.88 -32.32
CA LEU A 1125 -16.85 -4.90 -32.42
C LEU A 1125 -17.32 -4.86 -33.88
N ASP A 1126 -16.59 -4.15 -34.73
CA ASP A 1126 -16.83 -4.05 -36.18
C ASP A 1126 -16.85 -5.41 -36.91
N LEU A 1127 -16.33 -6.46 -36.31
CA LEU A 1127 -16.25 -7.78 -36.94
C LEU A 1127 -17.27 -8.78 -36.40
N SER A 1128 -18.14 -8.36 -35.47
CA SER A 1128 -18.97 -9.25 -34.67
C SER A 1128 -20.47 -9.15 -34.93
N GLY A 1129 -21.01 -7.96 -35.23
CA GLY A 1129 -22.45 -7.74 -35.43
C GLY A 1129 -22.78 -7.00 -36.72
N TYR A 1130 -24.02 -6.54 -36.88
CA TYR A 1130 -24.42 -5.70 -38.01
C TYR A 1130 -24.09 -4.23 -37.71
N ILE A 1131 -23.11 -3.65 -38.40
CA ILE A 1131 -22.74 -2.24 -38.19
C ILE A 1131 -23.71 -1.31 -38.92
N LEU A 1132 -24.15 -0.26 -38.20
CA LEU A 1132 -24.83 0.88 -38.79
C LEU A 1132 -23.81 1.77 -39.51
N THR A 1133 -23.80 1.73 -40.84
CA THR A 1133 -22.89 2.50 -41.69
C THR A 1133 -23.65 3.62 -42.41
N LYS A 1134 -22.91 4.48 -43.11
CA LYS A 1134 -23.53 5.52 -43.94
C LYS A 1134 -24.24 4.90 -45.16
N ASP A 1135 -23.74 3.75 -45.63
CA ASP A 1135 -24.23 3.09 -46.83
C ASP A 1135 -25.60 2.43 -46.62
N ASN A 1136 -25.93 2.06 -45.38
CA ASN A 1136 -27.25 1.52 -45.01
C ASN A 1136 -28.14 2.53 -44.25
N PHE A 1137 -27.78 3.81 -44.20
CA PHE A 1137 -28.60 4.87 -43.60
C PHE A 1137 -29.64 5.43 -44.59
N ASN A 1138 -30.89 5.55 -44.16
CA ASN A 1138 -31.98 6.14 -44.95
C ASN A 1138 -32.79 7.14 -44.11
N GLU A 1139 -32.58 8.44 -44.33
CA GLU A 1139 -33.29 9.51 -43.63
C GLU A 1139 -34.80 9.55 -43.97
N SER A 1140 -35.17 9.06 -45.16
CA SER A 1140 -36.55 8.95 -45.64
C SER A 1140 -37.26 7.63 -45.29
N LEU A 1141 -36.70 6.81 -44.38
CA LEU A 1141 -37.32 5.52 -44.00
C LEU A 1141 -38.76 5.67 -43.49
N LEU A 1142 -39.06 6.77 -42.79
CA LEU A 1142 -40.43 7.12 -42.35
C LEU A 1142 -41.40 7.37 -43.51
N ALA A 1143 -40.93 7.89 -44.64
CA ALA A 1143 -41.75 8.07 -45.83
C ALA A 1143 -42.01 6.72 -46.55
N GLU A 1144 -41.00 5.84 -46.61
CA GLU A 1144 -41.15 4.46 -47.12
C GLU A 1144 -42.15 3.65 -46.27
N ILE A 1145 -42.15 3.80 -44.94
CA ILE A 1145 -43.13 3.14 -44.05
C ILE A 1145 -44.56 3.62 -44.34
N ASN A 1146 -44.74 4.91 -44.62
CA ASN A 1146 -46.06 5.50 -44.90
C ASN A 1146 -46.58 5.17 -46.32
N GLU A 1147 -45.71 4.96 -47.31
CA GLU A 1147 -46.09 4.55 -48.67
C GLU A 1147 -46.44 3.06 -48.80
N VAL A 1148 -45.88 2.20 -47.94
CA VAL A 1148 -46.13 0.74 -47.95
C VAL A 1148 -47.43 0.35 -47.24
N GLY A 1149 -48.10 1.30 -46.55
CA GLY A 1149 -49.39 1.04 -45.90
C GLY A 1149 -49.28 0.00 -44.78
N ASP A 1150 -48.35 0.20 -43.85
CA ASP A 1150 -48.14 -0.73 -42.74
C ASP A 1150 -49.17 -0.50 -41.61
N SER A 1151 -50.22 -1.34 -41.60
CA SER A 1151 -51.26 -1.39 -40.56
C SER A 1151 -50.79 -2.17 -39.32
N ASN A 1152 -49.63 -1.85 -38.76
CA ASN A 1152 -49.14 -2.43 -37.49
C ASN A 1152 -49.21 -1.45 -36.30
N TYR A 1153 -49.89 -0.31 -36.47
CA TYR A 1153 -50.25 0.57 -35.34
C TYR A 1153 -51.63 0.20 -34.77
N ASP A 1154 -51.72 -0.95 -34.11
CA ASP A 1154 -52.75 -1.20 -33.09
C ASP A 1154 -52.01 -1.62 -31.81
N THR A 1155 -51.84 -0.65 -30.92
CA THR A 1155 -51.25 -0.81 -29.58
C THR A 1155 -52.16 -1.63 -28.66
N VAL A 1156 -51.59 -2.63 -27.98
CA VAL A 1156 -51.95 -2.99 -26.59
C VAL A 1156 -50.76 -2.69 -25.70
#